data_AF-A0A938LLB0-F1
#
_entry.id   AF-A0A938LLB0-F1
#
_cell.length_a   1.000
_cell.length_b   1.000
_cell.length_c   1.000
_cell.angle_alpha   90.00
_cell.angle_beta   90.00
_cell.angle_gamma   90.00
#
_symmetry.space_group_name_H-M   'P 1'
#
loop_
_entity.id
_entity.type
_entity.pdbx_description
1 polymer ?
#
loop_
_entity_poly.entity_id
_entity_poly.type
_entity_poly.pdbx_seq_one_letter_code
_entity_poly.pdbx_strand_id
1 'polypeptide(L)'
;MKPWLPAALAAALLIWGGGAVAPARSAAAPAAPAIEWQESAEATWEVNAARFLSDLAPLVDQPARHDRELFARWTALARAIFEKHPEGEGRTALDRKMVADFAAMGGEAGGRMHLRQLVEAFPGRVGLALEALDALLRRAGGTEFEGARGSPDAAEWMEYASGRLIALAQAGAVPEAHPAVERAWKARLAVRMAERRFWDAAGVIAAIRAIFGDSPSLRLQEAELHLAAGRYDDVLRIYQEFGHKPPSESVYSRMKSLSKLSETPPDFPRDLGLEMKWLALVGRAGGTDTAAVQAFLDDSAAGSGVMRHEDGRAASAWELADALLASQGAAAIAPLRASQARECEEALARARPGADPQTLFALYRRFPWSAPVHEALVDAAETWLRRGWSGLALRTFQDVLLHAEGTETRARAQVGLWVATACQPAGGAGAAPVAAALRAAFAGVPADEQLPWMGGRQTASAIQKRLLESAADDGAPAAATAVKLGVELVRLPPVPPWDFSLFFRTPEELLRTFPSPLGSIQACGGMVVVGGPNLLACYGQDLARPLWMRSPLPLDRPRRTRAEEERGGRWSRYAPAPAPGPFVPAVAGGRVFSRWGMDASGQYLRGLVAIDGGSGRILWSTDDDRAWAETWPVSDPAAADGRLYVLTMQEKFGPMMPIALACLDAEDGRLLWQHPLGTHSLAATRVEDRRERPVEPVHYGNAVTVSGGAVYAVTNLGFVARCDARDGMIEWLSPYARAYVSGSHAAAMRRQGASPAVAGGRVVCMPRDYAGVFALDAATGRPAWQVPLAPAEEAVGMAAGALVIKGEGRLVALDPASGSVLWDRAAPEGLSARPVAAGNFVVASTTRRLLRLDAVSGEIVEEKPHGAAGPLMALAARDGGIVGLCGSSAAAPAPAPAPAPASGTAPAPGAAAAAPAPAAGSS
;
A
#
# COMPACT_ATOMS: atom_id res chain seq x y z
N MET A 1 25.45 -24.51 20.29
CA MET A 1 25.77 -25.92 20.57
C MET A 1 24.72 -26.80 19.91
N LYS A 2 25.10 -27.59 18.90
CA LYS A 2 24.30 -28.74 18.43
C LYS A 2 24.49 -29.89 19.43
N PRO A 3 23.46 -30.72 19.65
CA PRO A 3 23.65 -32.12 19.27
C PRO A 3 22.39 -32.76 18.63
N TRP A 4 22.67 -33.53 17.57
CA TRP A 4 21.99 -34.72 17.03
C TRP A 4 20.46 -34.93 17.20
N LEU A 5 19.78 -34.96 16.06
CA LEU A 5 18.64 -35.85 15.78
C LEU A 5 18.89 -36.54 14.41
N PRO A 6 18.65 -37.87 14.27
CA PRO A 6 19.24 -38.71 13.22
C PRO A 6 18.38 -38.77 11.94
N ALA A 7 18.90 -39.45 10.91
CA ALA A 7 18.44 -39.65 9.52
C ALA A 7 16.92 -39.85 9.20
N ALA A 8 16.03 -39.89 10.19
CA ALA A 8 14.58 -40.07 10.05
C ALA A 8 13.80 -38.79 9.66
N LEU A 9 14.34 -37.59 9.85
CA LEU A 9 13.71 -36.34 9.38
C LEU A 9 13.83 -36.14 7.86
N ALA A 10 14.77 -36.83 7.20
CA ALA A 10 15.03 -36.72 5.76
C ALA A 10 14.06 -37.56 4.89
N ALA A 11 13.37 -38.54 5.47
CA ALA A 11 12.20 -39.18 4.85
C ALA A 11 10.88 -38.44 5.19
N ALA A 12 10.87 -37.59 6.22
CA ALA A 12 9.66 -37.15 6.92
C ALA A 12 8.82 -36.05 6.24
N LEU A 13 9.19 -35.57 5.05
CA LEU A 13 8.29 -34.74 4.24
C LEU A 13 7.99 -35.31 2.85
N LEU A 14 8.55 -36.47 2.49
CA LEU A 14 8.65 -36.87 1.09
C LEU A 14 7.34 -37.21 0.36
N ILE A 15 6.14 -37.19 0.98
CA ILE A 15 4.86 -37.22 0.22
C ILE A 15 3.69 -36.41 0.88
N TRP A 16 3.83 -35.80 2.06
CA TRP A 16 2.66 -35.34 2.85
C TRP A 16 1.81 -34.19 2.21
N GLY A 17 0.63 -34.54 1.69
CA GLY A 17 -0.64 -33.86 2.02
C GLY A 17 -1.29 -32.93 0.99
N GLY A 18 -2.21 -33.45 0.17
CA GLY A 18 -3.16 -32.64 -0.60
C GLY A 18 -4.00 -33.40 -1.63
N GLY A 19 -4.96 -34.21 -1.16
CA GLY A 19 -5.98 -34.88 -1.99
C GLY A 19 -5.97 -36.39 -1.83
N ALA A 20 -6.66 -36.90 -0.81
CA ALA A 20 -7.00 -38.31 -0.73
C ALA A 20 -7.97 -38.65 -1.89
N VAL A 21 -7.42 -39.10 -3.02
CA VAL A 21 -8.18 -39.95 -3.92
C VAL A 21 -8.43 -41.23 -3.14
N ALA A 22 -9.70 -41.53 -2.85
CA ALA A 22 -10.10 -42.78 -2.21
C ALA A 22 -9.32 -43.95 -2.85
N PRO A 23 -8.81 -44.91 -2.07
CA PRO A 23 -8.13 -46.06 -2.64
C PRO A 23 -9.10 -46.70 -3.63
N ALA A 24 -8.76 -46.63 -4.92
CA ALA A 24 -9.48 -47.38 -5.93
C ALA A 24 -9.51 -48.82 -5.42
N ARG A 25 -10.73 -49.37 -5.29
CA ARG A 25 -10.99 -50.76 -4.86
C ARG A 25 -9.86 -51.65 -5.37
N SER A 26 -9.19 -52.34 -4.44
CA SER A 26 -8.20 -53.37 -4.73
C SER A 26 -8.79 -54.36 -5.74
N ALA A 27 -8.46 -54.15 -7.01
CA ALA A 27 -8.37 -55.26 -7.96
C ALA A 27 -7.21 -56.12 -7.46
N ALA A 28 -7.38 -57.43 -7.46
CA ALA A 28 -6.33 -58.38 -7.11
C ALA A 28 -5.01 -57.96 -7.79
N ALA A 29 -3.92 -57.92 -7.02
CA ALA A 29 -2.60 -57.64 -7.58
C ALA A 29 -2.37 -58.63 -8.72
N PRO A 30 -2.03 -58.17 -9.94
CA PRO A 30 -1.68 -59.08 -11.02
C PRO A 30 -0.53 -59.98 -10.53
N ALA A 31 -0.56 -61.26 -10.90
CA ALA A 31 0.50 -62.20 -10.57
C ALA A 31 1.86 -61.57 -10.91
N ALA A 32 2.80 -61.58 -9.94
CA ALA A 32 4.10 -60.96 -10.11
C ALA A 32 4.73 -61.49 -11.42
N PRO A 33 5.06 -60.60 -12.38
CA PRO A 33 5.54 -61.07 -13.67
C PRO A 33 6.88 -61.80 -13.49
N ALA A 34 7.07 -62.91 -14.19
CA ALA A 34 8.28 -63.72 -14.04
C ALA A 34 9.53 -62.92 -14.45
N ILE A 35 10.40 -62.54 -13.52
CA ILE A 35 11.57 -61.69 -13.81
C ILE A 35 12.73 -62.54 -14.35
N GLU A 36 13.26 -62.16 -15.50
CA GLU A 36 14.48 -62.74 -16.07
C GLU A 36 15.70 -61.98 -15.55
N TRP A 37 16.41 -62.55 -14.57
CA TRP A 37 17.56 -61.90 -13.95
C TRP A 37 18.80 -61.98 -14.84
N GLN A 38 19.45 -60.84 -15.06
CA GLN A 38 20.70 -60.71 -15.81
C GLN A 38 21.88 -60.40 -14.87
N GLU A 39 23.09 -60.33 -15.42
CA GLU A 39 24.33 -60.06 -14.68
C GLU A 39 24.35 -58.68 -13.98
N SER A 40 23.67 -57.69 -14.55
CA SER A 40 23.52 -56.36 -13.96
C SER A 40 22.06 -55.96 -13.78
N ALA A 41 21.81 -55.04 -12.85
CA ALA A 41 20.48 -54.48 -12.62
C ALA A 41 19.94 -53.72 -13.84
N GLU A 42 20.84 -53.05 -14.59
CA GLU A 42 20.51 -52.36 -15.85
C GLU A 42 20.12 -53.33 -16.97
N ALA A 43 20.91 -54.39 -17.19
CA ALA A 43 20.57 -55.42 -18.16
C ALA A 43 19.27 -56.17 -17.77
N THR A 44 19.06 -56.38 -16.47
CA THR A 44 17.81 -56.96 -15.95
C THR A 44 16.63 -56.05 -16.29
N TRP A 45 16.75 -54.74 -16.08
CA TRP A 45 15.71 -53.79 -16.45
C TRP A 45 15.44 -53.82 -17.96
N GLU A 46 16.48 -53.73 -18.79
CA GLU A 46 16.37 -53.73 -20.26
C GLU A 46 15.58 -54.91 -20.82
N VAL A 47 16.02 -56.12 -20.49
CA VAL A 47 15.44 -57.36 -21.05
C VAL A 47 13.98 -57.48 -20.64
N ASN A 48 13.67 -57.24 -19.36
CA ASN A 48 12.31 -57.38 -18.86
C ASN A 48 11.40 -56.24 -19.32
N ALA A 49 11.89 -55.00 -19.37
CA ALA A 49 11.10 -53.85 -19.82
C ALA A 49 10.68 -54.00 -21.29
N ALA A 50 11.62 -54.40 -22.16
CA ALA A 50 11.35 -54.69 -23.57
C ALA A 50 10.39 -55.87 -23.75
N ARG A 51 10.57 -56.95 -22.96
CA ARG A 51 9.66 -58.10 -23.00
C ARG A 51 8.25 -57.70 -22.58
N PHE A 52 8.09 -56.93 -21.50
CA PHE A 52 6.77 -56.48 -21.05
C PHE A 52 6.07 -55.55 -22.05
N LEU A 53 6.82 -54.71 -22.77
CA LEU A 53 6.29 -53.96 -23.90
C LEU A 53 5.77 -54.89 -25.00
N SER A 54 6.54 -55.93 -25.36
CA SER A 54 6.13 -56.92 -26.35
C SER A 54 4.90 -57.73 -25.91
N ASP A 55 4.82 -58.12 -24.64
CA ASP A 55 3.69 -58.87 -24.08
C ASP A 55 2.39 -58.08 -24.15
N LEU A 56 2.48 -56.75 -24.10
CA LEU A 56 1.34 -55.84 -24.13
C LEU A 56 1.03 -55.30 -25.53
N ALA A 57 1.79 -55.69 -26.57
CA ALA A 57 1.54 -55.29 -27.95
C ALA A 57 0.07 -55.51 -28.42
N PRO A 58 -0.65 -56.58 -28.02
CA PRO A 58 -2.06 -56.74 -28.37
C PRO A 58 -3.01 -55.68 -27.78
N LEU A 59 -2.57 -54.92 -26.77
CA LEU A 59 -3.34 -53.83 -26.15
C LEU A 59 -3.02 -52.45 -26.75
N VAL A 60 -2.21 -52.37 -27.80
CA VAL A 60 -1.80 -51.07 -28.40
C VAL A 60 -3.00 -50.21 -28.84
N ASP A 61 -4.10 -50.84 -29.26
CA ASP A 61 -5.35 -50.15 -29.65
C ASP A 61 -6.19 -49.69 -28.43
N GLN A 62 -5.77 -50.01 -27.20
CA GLN A 62 -6.38 -49.61 -25.93
C GLN A 62 -5.37 -48.82 -25.06
N PRO A 63 -4.95 -47.62 -25.47
CA PRO A 63 -3.78 -46.92 -24.90
C PRO A 63 -3.87 -46.70 -23.38
N ALA A 64 -5.04 -46.31 -22.86
CA ALA A 64 -5.21 -46.11 -21.41
C ALA A 64 -5.08 -47.41 -20.59
N ARG A 65 -5.46 -48.56 -21.16
CA ARG A 65 -5.33 -49.87 -20.51
C ARG A 65 -3.91 -50.40 -20.66
N HIS A 66 -3.30 -50.22 -21.84
CA HIS A 66 -1.91 -50.55 -22.11
C HIS A 66 -0.98 -49.85 -21.11
N ASP A 67 -1.09 -48.52 -20.99
CA ASP A 67 -0.21 -47.72 -20.12
C ASP A 67 -0.39 -48.09 -18.65
N ARG A 68 -1.64 -48.30 -18.20
CA ARG A 68 -1.92 -48.72 -16.82
C ARG A 68 -1.26 -50.06 -16.48
N GLU A 69 -1.35 -51.04 -17.38
CA GLU A 69 -0.79 -52.38 -17.16
C GLU A 69 0.74 -52.37 -17.26
N LEU A 70 1.29 -51.62 -18.22
CA LEU A 70 2.72 -51.44 -18.40
C LEU A 70 3.35 -50.75 -17.18
N PHE A 71 2.74 -49.66 -16.71
CA PHE A 71 3.17 -48.95 -15.50
C PHE A 71 3.20 -49.88 -14.28
N ALA A 72 2.17 -50.73 -14.11
CA ALA A 72 2.12 -51.69 -13.01
C ALA A 72 3.26 -52.72 -13.08
N ARG A 73 3.53 -53.29 -14.27
CA ARG A 73 4.59 -54.28 -14.48
C ARG A 73 5.98 -53.70 -14.28
N TRP A 74 6.24 -52.51 -14.85
CA TRP A 74 7.50 -51.79 -14.67
C TRP A 74 7.73 -51.36 -13.23
N THR A 75 6.69 -50.92 -12.52
CA THR A 75 6.80 -50.59 -11.09
C THR A 75 7.12 -51.84 -10.26
N ALA A 76 6.48 -52.99 -10.55
CA ALA A 76 6.79 -54.25 -9.87
C ALA A 76 8.23 -54.72 -10.14
N LEU A 77 8.70 -54.60 -11.40
CA LEU A 77 10.08 -54.90 -11.79
C LEU A 77 11.08 -54.02 -11.04
N ALA A 78 10.86 -52.70 -11.02
CA ALA A 78 11.72 -51.76 -10.31
C ALA A 78 11.78 -52.08 -8.81
N ARG A 79 10.65 -52.40 -8.16
CA ARG A 79 10.64 -52.84 -6.74
C ARG A 79 11.50 -54.07 -6.52
N ALA A 80 11.36 -55.10 -7.35
CA ALA A 80 12.13 -56.33 -7.22
C ALA A 80 13.64 -56.11 -7.43
N ILE A 81 14.03 -55.32 -8.44
CA ILE A 81 15.44 -54.96 -8.68
C ILE A 81 16.01 -54.22 -7.47
N PHE A 82 15.25 -53.25 -6.94
CA PHE A 82 15.63 -52.45 -5.79
C PHE A 82 15.74 -53.22 -4.47
N GLU A 83 14.97 -54.30 -4.31
CA GLU A 83 15.04 -55.20 -3.17
C GLU A 83 16.26 -56.12 -3.28
N LYS A 84 16.55 -56.66 -4.48
CA LYS A 84 17.69 -57.53 -4.73
C LYS A 84 19.04 -56.81 -4.74
N HIS A 85 19.05 -55.55 -5.19
CA HIS A 85 20.25 -54.71 -5.30
C HIS A 85 20.06 -53.38 -4.56
N PRO A 86 20.13 -53.38 -3.22
CA PRO A 86 19.83 -52.20 -2.41
C PRO A 86 20.83 -51.06 -2.56
N GLU A 87 22.11 -51.32 -2.87
CA GLU A 87 23.19 -50.36 -3.19
C GLU A 87 24.25 -51.01 -4.14
N GLY A 88 24.70 -50.31 -5.20
CA GLY A 88 25.70 -50.86 -6.15
C GLY A 88 26.15 -49.88 -7.25
N GLU A 89 27.30 -50.20 -7.88
CA GLU A 89 27.82 -49.51 -9.08
C GLU A 89 26.79 -49.53 -10.23
N GLY A 90 26.70 -48.44 -11.01
CA GLY A 90 25.75 -48.33 -12.13
C GLY A 90 24.32 -47.89 -11.76
N ARG A 91 24.03 -47.62 -10.48
CA ARG A 91 22.68 -47.22 -10.02
C ARG A 91 22.13 -45.96 -10.70
N THR A 92 22.99 -44.96 -10.95
CA THR A 92 22.59 -43.75 -11.66
C THR A 92 22.21 -44.04 -13.13
N ALA A 93 22.87 -45.02 -13.77
CA ALA A 93 22.54 -45.42 -15.14
C ALA A 93 21.17 -46.11 -15.18
N LEU A 94 20.92 -47.02 -14.22
CA LEU A 94 19.61 -47.65 -14.04
C LEU A 94 18.49 -46.63 -13.80
N ASP A 95 18.69 -45.68 -12.86
CA ASP A 95 17.71 -44.65 -12.55
C ASP A 95 17.37 -43.80 -13.79
N ARG A 96 18.39 -43.35 -14.54
CA ARG A 96 18.19 -42.61 -15.80
C ARG A 96 17.42 -43.41 -16.83
N LYS A 97 17.72 -44.70 -16.94
CA LYS A 97 17.06 -45.59 -17.88
C LYS A 97 15.59 -45.80 -17.55
N MET A 98 15.29 -46.12 -16.29
CA MET A 98 13.91 -46.21 -15.78
C MET A 98 13.15 -44.92 -16.08
N VAL A 99 13.73 -43.77 -15.75
CA VAL A 99 13.13 -42.45 -16.01
C VAL A 99 12.85 -42.23 -17.50
N ALA A 100 13.79 -42.57 -18.39
CA ALA A 100 13.60 -42.45 -19.83
C ALA A 100 12.43 -43.32 -20.34
N ASP A 101 12.34 -44.56 -19.86
CA ASP A 101 11.27 -45.49 -20.25
C ASP A 101 9.90 -45.00 -19.76
N PHE A 102 9.78 -44.63 -18.49
CA PHE A 102 8.53 -44.06 -17.95
C PHE A 102 8.15 -42.73 -18.63
N ALA A 103 9.13 -41.90 -19.02
CA ALA A 103 8.87 -40.63 -19.71
C ALA A 103 8.36 -40.82 -21.15
N ALA A 104 8.69 -41.94 -21.80
CA ALA A 104 8.23 -42.27 -23.15
C ALA A 104 6.78 -42.79 -23.19
N MET A 105 6.23 -43.24 -22.06
CA MET A 105 4.90 -43.81 -21.95
C MET A 105 3.78 -42.76 -22.15
N GLY A 106 2.80 -43.07 -23.00
CA GLY A 106 1.57 -42.25 -23.14
C GLY A 106 1.76 -40.88 -23.79
N GLY A 107 2.83 -40.68 -24.58
CA GLY A 107 3.10 -39.41 -25.26
C GLY A 107 3.52 -38.28 -24.32
N GLU A 108 3.28 -37.02 -24.70
CA GLU A 108 3.82 -35.88 -23.94
C GLU A 108 3.20 -35.72 -22.54
N ALA A 109 1.87 -35.69 -22.47
CA ALA A 109 1.11 -35.54 -21.23
C ALA A 109 1.14 -36.81 -20.37
N GLY A 110 1.08 -38.00 -20.97
CA GLY A 110 1.19 -39.28 -20.25
C GLY A 110 2.53 -39.41 -19.55
N GLY A 111 3.64 -39.09 -20.23
CA GLY A 111 4.98 -39.20 -19.65
C GLY A 111 5.16 -38.35 -18.39
N ARG A 112 4.57 -37.14 -18.34
CA ARG A 112 4.63 -36.28 -17.13
C ARG A 112 3.91 -36.92 -15.94
N MET A 113 2.71 -37.46 -16.17
CA MET A 113 1.94 -38.14 -15.13
C MET A 113 2.66 -39.38 -14.60
N HIS A 114 3.22 -40.21 -15.50
CA HIS A 114 3.93 -41.42 -15.11
C HIS A 114 5.22 -41.12 -14.34
N LEU A 115 5.97 -40.07 -14.70
CA LEU A 115 7.14 -39.64 -13.91
C LEU A 115 6.75 -39.19 -12.50
N ARG A 116 5.62 -38.48 -12.34
CA ARG A 116 5.10 -38.15 -11.00
C ARG A 116 4.73 -39.41 -10.22
N GLN A 117 3.99 -40.34 -10.83
CA GLN A 117 3.61 -41.59 -10.19
C GLN A 117 4.83 -42.44 -9.83
N LEU A 118 5.90 -42.41 -10.63
CA LEU A 118 7.17 -43.06 -10.34
C LEU A 118 7.81 -42.51 -9.06
N VAL A 119 7.88 -41.17 -8.92
CA VAL A 119 8.38 -40.52 -7.69
C VAL A 119 7.53 -40.92 -6.47
N GLU A 120 6.21 -40.93 -6.62
CA GLU A 120 5.27 -41.30 -5.54
C GLU A 120 5.35 -42.80 -5.19
N ALA A 121 5.66 -43.67 -6.16
CA ALA A 121 5.75 -45.11 -5.95
C ALA A 121 6.99 -45.55 -5.17
N PHE A 122 8.07 -44.76 -5.20
CA PHE A 122 9.36 -45.09 -4.58
C PHE A 122 9.83 -44.01 -3.57
N PRO A 123 9.07 -43.78 -2.47
CA PRO A 123 9.48 -42.86 -1.42
C PRO A 123 10.85 -43.25 -0.86
N GLY A 124 11.76 -42.28 -0.74
CA GLY A 124 13.10 -42.48 -0.20
C GLY A 124 14.18 -42.89 -1.23
N ARG A 125 13.82 -43.14 -2.50
CA ARG A 125 14.81 -43.32 -3.58
C ARG A 125 15.21 -41.96 -4.17
N VAL A 126 16.16 -41.29 -3.51
CA VAL A 126 16.56 -39.91 -3.84
C VAL A 126 17.17 -39.79 -5.26
N GLY A 127 18.01 -40.73 -5.70
CA GLY A 127 18.60 -40.73 -7.04
C GLY A 127 17.55 -40.80 -8.15
N LEU A 128 16.64 -41.77 -8.07
CA LEU A 128 15.50 -41.91 -8.97
C LEU A 128 14.60 -40.66 -8.96
N ALA A 129 14.28 -40.14 -7.78
CA ALA A 129 13.47 -38.92 -7.66
C ALA A 129 14.16 -37.71 -8.30
N LEU A 130 15.47 -37.55 -8.11
CA LEU A 130 16.26 -36.49 -8.71
C LEU A 130 16.22 -36.55 -10.24
N GLU A 131 16.48 -37.71 -10.83
CA GLU A 131 16.48 -37.90 -12.29
C GLU A 131 15.06 -37.70 -12.88
N ALA A 132 14.03 -38.23 -12.21
CA ALA A 132 12.63 -38.08 -12.64
C ALA A 132 12.15 -36.62 -12.61
N LEU A 133 12.50 -35.87 -11.55
CA LEU A 133 12.13 -34.47 -11.40
C LEU A 133 12.92 -33.56 -12.36
N ASP A 134 14.21 -33.82 -12.63
CA ASP A 134 14.97 -33.07 -13.66
C ASP A 134 14.41 -33.34 -15.07
N ALA A 135 14.04 -34.58 -15.37
CA ALA A 135 13.40 -34.94 -16.63
C ALA A 135 12.05 -34.22 -16.81
N LEU A 136 11.23 -34.14 -15.74
CA LEU A 136 10.00 -33.35 -15.73
C LEU A 136 10.26 -31.88 -16.04
N LEU A 137 11.27 -31.26 -15.41
CA LEU A 137 11.62 -29.86 -15.67
C LEU A 137 12.05 -29.62 -17.12
N ARG A 138 12.87 -30.50 -17.70
CA ARG A 138 13.30 -30.37 -19.10
C ARG A 138 12.12 -30.47 -20.07
N ARG A 139 11.19 -31.40 -19.80
CA ARG A 139 10.01 -31.63 -20.64
C ARG A 139 8.99 -30.50 -20.53
N ALA A 140 8.74 -30.00 -19.31
CA ALA A 140 7.77 -28.92 -19.09
C ALA A 140 8.33 -27.54 -19.44
N GLY A 141 9.62 -27.29 -19.20
CA GLY A 141 10.24 -25.98 -19.41
C GLY A 141 10.75 -25.72 -20.83
N GLY A 142 11.25 -26.73 -21.55
CA GLY A 142 12.00 -26.51 -22.79
C GLY A 142 13.41 -25.94 -22.54
N THR A 143 14.05 -25.40 -23.58
CA THR A 143 15.46 -24.93 -23.54
C THR A 143 15.67 -23.67 -22.69
N GLU A 144 14.68 -22.78 -22.63
CA GLU A 144 14.76 -21.51 -21.87
C GLU A 144 13.55 -21.29 -20.94
N PHE A 145 12.89 -22.37 -20.51
CA PHE A 145 11.70 -22.28 -19.65
C PHE A 145 10.49 -21.55 -20.28
N GLU A 146 10.42 -21.53 -21.62
CA GLU A 146 9.33 -20.92 -22.40
C GLU A 146 7.94 -21.48 -21.99
N GLY A 147 7.90 -22.74 -21.56
CA GLY A 147 6.69 -23.41 -21.08
C GLY A 147 5.98 -22.66 -19.93
N ALA A 148 6.72 -21.92 -19.10
CA ALA A 148 6.14 -21.13 -18.01
C ALA A 148 5.17 -20.04 -18.50
N ARG A 149 5.40 -19.46 -19.69
CA ARG A 149 4.52 -18.45 -20.30
C ARG A 149 3.54 -19.06 -21.30
N GLY A 150 3.90 -20.20 -21.91
CA GLY A 150 3.15 -20.81 -23.01
C GLY A 150 1.97 -21.70 -22.59
N SER A 151 1.97 -22.27 -21.38
CA SER A 151 0.91 -23.20 -20.93
C SER A 151 0.77 -23.26 -19.40
N PRO A 152 -0.45 -23.05 -18.85
CA PRO A 152 -0.71 -23.24 -17.40
C PRO A 152 -0.35 -24.64 -16.90
N ASP A 153 -0.63 -25.69 -17.69
CA ASP A 153 -0.26 -27.06 -17.34
C ASP A 153 1.26 -27.22 -17.21
N ALA A 154 2.03 -26.65 -18.14
CA ALA A 154 3.49 -26.71 -18.07
C ALA A 154 4.04 -25.99 -16.83
N ALA A 155 3.46 -24.83 -16.47
CA ALA A 155 3.83 -24.09 -15.26
C ALA A 155 3.54 -24.90 -13.98
N GLU A 156 2.41 -25.60 -13.91
CA GLU A 156 2.07 -26.49 -12.78
C GLU A 156 3.09 -27.63 -12.61
N TRP A 157 3.50 -28.27 -13.71
CA TRP A 157 4.53 -29.32 -13.67
C TRP A 157 5.90 -28.78 -13.27
N MET A 158 6.27 -27.58 -13.74
CA MET A 158 7.49 -26.91 -13.34
C MET A 158 7.48 -26.57 -11.85
N GLU A 159 6.36 -26.08 -11.32
CA GLU A 159 6.17 -25.80 -9.90
C GLU A 159 6.28 -27.08 -9.06
N TYR A 160 5.59 -28.14 -9.49
CA TYR A 160 5.61 -29.47 -8.86
C TYR A 160 7.03 -30.01 -8.73
N ALA A 161 7.80 -29.98 -9.83
CA ALA A 161 9.11 -30.59 -9.90
C ALA A 161 10.18 -29.73 -9.20
N SER A 162 10.16 -28.41 -9.44
CA SER A 162 11.12 -27.49 -8.82
C SER A 162 10.97 -27.45 -7.30
N GLY A 163 9.74 -27.39 -6.78
CA GLY A 163 9.48 -27.36 -5.33
C GLY A 163 10.04 -28.59 -4.62
N ARG A 164 9.89 -29.78 -5.22
CA ARG A 164 10.42 -31.04 -4.65
C ARG A 164 11.93 -31.15 -4.73
N LEU A 165 12.55 -30.77 -5.84
CA LEU A 165 14.01 -30.78 -5.97
C LEU A 165 14.67 -29.80 -4.99
N ILE A 166 14.12 -28.60 -4.84
CA ILE A 166 14.59 -27.62 -3.87
C ILE A 166 14.42 -28.15 -2.43
N ALA A 167 13.27 -28.77 -2.11
CA ALA A 167 13.04 -29.36 -0.80
C ALA A 167 14.02 -30.50 -0.49
N LEU A 168 14.32 -31.36 -1.46
CA LEU A 168 15.34 -32.40 -1.33
C LEU A 168 16.73 -31.81 -1.04
N ALA A 169 17.08 -30.71 -1.70
CA ALA A 169 18.34 -30.01 -1.46
C ALA A 169 18.40 -29.39 -0.05
N GLN A 170 17.34 -28.68 0.36
CA GLN A 170 17.23 -28.07 1.70
C GLN A 170 17.24 -29.11 2.83
N ALA A 171 16.74 -30.32 2.57
CA ALA A 171 16.81 -31.44 3.50
C ALA A 171 18.20 -32.12 3.54
N GLY A 172 19.15 -31.69 2.71
CA GLY A 172 20.48 -32.27 2.60
C GLY A 172 20.52 -33.63 1.86
N ALA A 173 19.42 -34.04 1.22
CA ALA A 173 19.35 -35.30 0.46
C ALA A 173 20.03 -35.19 -0.91
N VAL A 174 20.11 -33.98 -1.47
CA VAL A 174 20.80 -33.65 -2.72
C VAL A 174 21.72 -32.46 -2.44
N PRO A 175 22.95 -32.40 -3.01
CA PRO A 175 23.79 -31.21 -2.87
C PRO A 175 23.08 -29.95 -3.40
N GLU A 176 23.13 -28.84 -2.66
CA GLU A 176 22.50 -27.58 -3.09
C GLU A 176 23.06 -27.05 -4.41
N ALA A 177 24.35 -27.29 -4.65
CA ALA A 177 25.05 -26.91 -5.89
C ALA A 177 24.81 -27.88 -7.08
N HIS A 178 23.90 -28.87 -6.94
CA HIS A 178 23.67 -29.85 -8.00
C HIS A 178 22.99 -29.20 -9.24
N PRO A 179 23.37 -29.53 -10.49
CA PRO A 179 22.82 -28.89 -11.70
C PRO A 179 21.29 -29.00 -11.85
N ALA A 180 20.68 -30.10 -11.40
CA ALA A 180 19.22 -30.26 -11.36
C ALA A 180 18.54 -29.30 -10.38
N VAL A 181 19.22 -28.98 -9.26
CA VAL A 181 18.73 -28.01 -8.26
C VAL A 181 18.86 -26.59 -8.80
N GLU A 182 19.96 -26.26 -9.48
CA GLU A 182 20.11 -24.99 -10.19
C GLU A 182 19.00 -24.81 -11.26
N ARG A 183 18.72 -25.86 -12.05
CA ARG A 183 17.61 -25.87 -13.02
C ARG A 183 16.26 -25.67 -12.33
N ALA A 184 16.04 -26.32 -11.17
CA ALA A 184 14.83 -26.17 -10.38
C ALA A 184 14.63 -24.71 -9.93
N TRP A 185 15.67 -24.05 -9.44
CA TRP A 185 15.60 -22.62 -9.07
C TRP A 185 15.29 -21.72 -10.27
N LYS A 186 15.94 -21.94 -11.41
CA LYS A 186 15.67 -21.18 -12.65
C LYS A 186 14.25 -21.41 -13.18
N ALA A 187 13.75 -22.65 -13.13
CA ALA A 187 12.38 -22.98 -13.49
C ALA A 187 11.38 -22.26 -12.55
N ARG A 188 11.64 -22.27 -11.24
CA ARG A 188 10.82 -21.56 -10.26
C ARG A 188 10.82 -20.05 -10.49
N LEU A 189 11.97 -19.46 -10.83
CA LEU A 189 12.06 -18.04 -11.21
C LEU A 189 11.18 -17.75 -12.44
N ALA A 190 11.27 -18.57 -13.48
CA ALA A 190 10.49 -18.41 -14.70
C ALA A 190 8.98 -18.50 -14.44
N VAL A 191 8.53 -19.47 -13.62
CA VAL A 191 7.12 -19.59 -13.21
C VAL A 191 6.67 -18.36 -12.44
N ARG A 192 7.43 -17.89 -11.44
CA ARG A 192 7.06 -16.68 -10.67
C ARG A 192 7.00 -15.42 -11.52
N MET A 193 7.94 -15.27 -12.45
CA MET A 193 7.93 -14.18 -13.43
C MET A 193 6.71 -14.24 -14.35
N ALA A 194 6.32 -15.44 -14.82
CA ALA A 194 5.13 -15.63 -15.65
C ALA A 194 3.83 -15.36 -14.87
N GLU A 195 3.77 -15.79 -13.61
CA GLU A 195 2.66 -15.53 -12.67
C GLU A 195 2.62 -14.09 -12.16
N ARG A 196 3.62 -13.26 -12.51
CA ARG A 196 3.83 -11.89 -11.99
C ARG A 196 3.92 -11.81 -10.46
N ARG A 197 4.44 -12.85 -9.82
CA ARG A 197 4.74 -12.90 -8.38
C ARG A 197 6.13 -12.36 -8.14
N PHE A 198 6.29 -11.06 -8.31
CA PHE A 198 7.62 -10.42 -8.37
C PHE A 198 8.34 -10.47 -7.02
N TRP A 199 7.60 -10.42 -5.91
CA TRP A 199 8.15 -10.61 -4.57
C TRP A 199 8.79 -12.00 -4.40
N ASP A 200 8.07 -13.05 -4.83
CA ASP A 200 8.59 -14.42 -4.77
C ASP A 200 9.76 -14.62 -5.74
N ALA A 201 9.71 -14.02 -6.93
CA ALA A 201 10.81 -14.05 -7.90
C ALA A 201 12.08 -13.38 -7.34
N ALA A 202 11.95 -12.25 -6.63
CA ALA A 202 13.06 -11.61 -5.94
C ALA A 202 13.68 -12.53 -4.87
N GLY A 203 12.83 -13.22 -4.09
CA GLY A 203 13.28 -14.23 -3.13
C GLY A 203 14.01 -15.40 -3.79
N VAL A 204 13.57 -15.83 -4.98
CA VAL A 204 14.26 -16.85 -5.77
C VAL A 204 15.63 -16.35 -6.25
N ILE A 205 15.73 -15.12 -6.76
CA ILE A 205 17.03 -14.53 -7.17
C ILE A 205 17.98 -14.45 -5.97
N ALA A 206 17.50 -14.00 -4.80
CA ALA A 206 18.29 -13.95 -3.58
C ALA A 206 18.81 -15.34 -3.16
N ALA A 207 17.95 -16.38 -3.25
CA ALA A 207 18.35 -17.75 -2.98
C ALA A 207 19.41 -18.27 -3.98
N ILE A 208 19.22 -18.01 -5.28
CA ILE A 208 20.21 -18.36 -6.32
C ILE A 208 21.55 -17.69 -6.01
N ARG A 209 21.54 -16.38 -5.69
CA ARG A 209 22.76 -15.64 -5.34
C ARG A 209 23.46 -16.22 -4.12
N ALA A 210 22.72 -16.59 -3.08
CA ALA A 210 23.28 -17.15 -1.86
C ALA A 210 23.93 -18.52 -2.08
N ILE A 211 23.34 -19.36 -2.94
CA ILE A 211 23.82 -20.74 -3.18
C ILE A 211 24.91 -20.78 -4.25
N PHE A 212 24.72 -20.08 -5.37
CA PHE A 212 25.56 -20.18 -6.57
C PHE A 212 26.48 -18.97 -6.78
N GLY A 213 26.37 -17.94 -5.93
CA GLY A 213 27.09 -16.68 -6.08
C GLY A 213 26.43 -15.73 -7.09
N ASP A 214 26.98 -14.53 -7.20
CA ASP A 214 26.52 -13.54 -8.16
C ASP A 214 27.12 -13.79 -9.56
N SER A 215 26.36 -13.49 -10.61
CA SER A 215 26.83 -13.65 -11.99
C SER A 215 26.21 -12.62 -12.93
N PRO A 216 26.86 -12.28 -14.06
CA PRO A 216 26.30 -11.38 -15.07
C PRO A 216 24.91 -11.78 -15.55
N SER A 217 24.64 -13.08 -15.72
CA SER A 217 23.34 -13.60 -16.15
C SER A 217 22.28 -13.43 -15.06
N LEU A 218 22.61 -13.64 -13.80
CA LEU A 218 21.69 -13.40 -12.68
C LEU A 218 21.36 -11.91 -12.52
N ARG A 219 22.34 -11.01 -12.68
CA ARG A 219 22.10 -9.55 -12.72
C ARG A 219 21.18 -9.16 -13.88
N LEU A 220 21.32 -9.78 -15.05
CA LEU A 220 20.39 -9.55 -16.16
C LEU A 220 18.98 -10.08 -15.86
N GLN A 221 18.84 -11.23 -15.19
CA GLN A 221 17.52 -11.73 -14.75
C GLN A 221 16.87 -10.81 -13.71
N GLU A 222 17.66 -10.21 -12.83
CA GLU A 222 17.19 -9.18 -11.89
C GLU A 222 16.75 -7.91 -12.62
N ALA A 223 17.47 -7.48 -13.64
CA ALA A 223 17.04 -6.38 -14.51
C ALA A 223 15.71 -6.72 -15.22
N GLU A 224 15.52 -7.94 -15.70
CA GLU A 224 14.24 -8.37 -16.30
C GLU A 224 13.09 -8.41 -15.28
N LEU A 225 13.38 -8.79 -14.03
CA LEU A 225 12.41 -8.72 -12.92
C LEU A 225 11.98 -7.26 -12.66
N HIS A 226 12.94 -6.34 -12.53
CA HIS A 226 12.63 -4.93 -12.34
C HIS A 226 11.91 -4.32 -13.55
N LEU A 227 12.28 -4.73 -14.77
CA LEU A 227 11.60 -4.31 -15.99
C LEU A 227 10.14 -4.77 -16.00
N ALA A 228 9.88 -6.03 -15.66
CA ALA A 228 8.53 -6.58 -15.58
C ALA A 228 7.67 -5.93 -14.48
N ALA A 229 8.32 -5.48 -13.40
CA ALA A 229 7.68 -4.71 -12.33
C ALA A 229 7.53 -3.20 -12.63
N GLY A 230 8.03 -2.74 -13.78
CA GLY A 230 7.96 -1.33 -14.21
C GLY A 230 8.99 -0.40 -13.57
N ARG A 231 10.03 -0.94 -12.93
CA ARG A 231 11.05 -0.19 -12.18
C ARG A 231 12.24 0.16 -13.08
N TYR A 232 12.05 1.05 -14.04
CA TYR A 232 13.04 1.33 -15.09
C TYR A 232 14.36 1.93 -14.56
N ASP A 233 14.31 2.75 -13.51
CA ASP A 233 15.53 3.32 -12.92
C ASP A 233 16.42 2.25 -12.30
N ASP A 234 15.84 1.21 -11.70
CA ASP A 234 16.60 0.06 -11.20
C ASP A 234 17.21 -0.74 -12.36
N VAL A 235 16.50 -0.89 -13.47
CA VAL A 235 17.02 -1.54 -14.69
C VAL A 235 18.22 -0.76 -15.24
N LEU A 236 18.09 0.57 -15.36
CA LEU A 236 19.16 1.43 -15.85
C LEU A 236 20.38 1.36 -14.94
N ARG A 237 20.18 1.39 -13.62
CA ARG A 237 21.25 1.22 -12.62
C ARG A 237 21.97 -0.12 -12.79
N ILE A 238 21.24 -1.23 -12.94
CA ILE A 238 21.83 -2.55 -13.17
C ILE A 238 22.60 -2.57 -14.50
N TYR A 239 22.06 -1.97 -15.56
CA TYR A 239 22.76 -1.91 -16.86
C TYR A 239 24.04 -1.08 -16.80
N GLN A 240 24.08 -0.01 -16.01
CA GLN A 240 25.25 0.83 -15.81
C GLN A 240 26.42 0.08 -15.14
N GLU A 241 26.15 -0.94 -14.34
CA GLU A 241 27.19 -1.76 -13.70
C GLU A 241 28.05 -2.54 -14.71
N PHE A 242 27.53 -2.81 -15.91
CA PHE A 242 28.30 -3.43 -17.00
C PHE A 242 29.23 -2.43 -17.72
N GLY A 243 29.19 -1.14 -17.36
CA GLY A 243 30.04 -0.09 -17.94
C GLY A 243 29.78 0.18 -19.42
N HIS A 244 30.83 0.62 -20.14
CA HIS A 244 30.72 1.03 -21.55
C HIS A 244 30.55 -0.13 -22.55
N LYS A 245 30.65 -1.39 -22.11
CA LYS A 245 30.47 -2.58 -22.95
C LYS A 245 29.24 -3.36 -22.47
N PRO A 246 28.03 -3.01 -22.94
CA PRO A 246 26.83 -3.74 -22.56
C PRO A 246 26.93 -5.21 -23.01
N PRO A 247 26.35 -6.17 -22.28
CA PRO A 247 26.48 -7.61 -22.56
C PRO A 247 25.98 -8.03 -23.94
N SER A 248 25.07 -7.25 -24.54
CA SER A 248 24.54 -7.47 -25.89
C SER A 248 24.00 -6.19 -26.50
N GLU A 249 23.83 -6.19 -27.83
CA GLU A 249 23.17 -5.10 -28.57
C GLU A 249 21.71 -4.91 -28.14
N SER A 250 21.02 -6.00 -27.75
CA SER A 250 19.66 -5.93 -27.20
C SER A 250 19.61 -5.13 -25.89
N VAL A 251 20.56 -5.38 -24.97
CA VAL A 251 20.66 -4.64 -23.70
C VAL A 251 20.96 -3.16 -23.97
N TYR A 252 21.87 -2.86 -24.90
CA TYR A 252 22.16 -1.49 -25.29
C TYR A 252 20.92 -0.76 -25.86
N SER A 253 20.21 -1.40 -26.78
CA SER A 253 19.00 -0.84 -27.41
C SER A 253 17.91 -0.58 -26.37
N ARG A 254 17.72 -1.50 -25.42
CA ARG A 254 16.79 -1.31 -24.30
C ARG A 254 17.23 -0.19 -23.38
N MET A 255 18.50 -0.13 -22.98
CA MET A 255 19.03 0.97 -22.16
C MET A 255 18.78 2.33 -22.81
N LYS A 256 19.04 2.46 -24.12
CA LYS A 256 18.77 3.69 -24.88
C LYS A 256 17.28 4.03 -24.99
N SER A 257 16.41 3.03 -24.99
CA SER A 257 14.95 3.22 -25.04
C SER A 257 14.40 3.61 -23.67
N LEU A 258 14.84 2.92 -22.62
CA LEU A 258 14.47 3.19 -21.23
C LEU A 258 14.98 4.54 -20.75
N SER A 259 16.17 4.99 -21.18
CA SER A 259 16.67 6.33 -20.80
C SER A 259 15.82 7.47 -21.36
N LYS A 260 15.03 7.23 -22.42
CA LYS A 260 14.03 8.18 -22.93
C LYS A 260 12.69 8.11 -22.20
N LEU A 261 12.41 6.98 -21.53
CA LEU A 261 11.22 6.74 -20.70
C LEU A 261 11.48 7.08 -19.22
N SER A 262 12.74 7.19 -18.81
CA SER A 262 13.19 7.70 -17.52
C SER A 262 12.52 9.04 -17.24
N GLU A 263 12.00 9.19 -16.03
CA GLU A 263 11.11 10.30 -15.68
C GLU A 263 11.72 11.67 -15.94
N THR A 264 10.86 12.58 -16.39
CA THR A 264 11.11 13.99 -16.08
C THR A 264 10.80 14.16 -14.59
N PRO A 265 11.77 14.55 -13.75
CA PRO A 265 11.53 14.74 -12.33
C PRO A 265 10.38 15.74 -12.13
N PRO A 266 9.61 15.63 -11.04
CA PRO A 266 8.54 16.57 -10.76
C PRO A 266 9.08 18.00 -10.77
N ASP A 267 8.31 18.94 -11.32
CA ASP A 267 8.69 20.34 -11.26
C ASP A 267 8.25 20.91 -9.91
N PHE A 268 9.11 21.70 -9.28
CA PHE A 268 8.85 22.24 -7.94
C PHE A 268 8.76 23.76 -8.03
N PRO A 269 8.04 24.44 -7.12
CA PRO A 269 7.90 25.89 -7.15
C PRO A 269 9.28 26.58 -7.18
N ARG A 270 9.54 27.36 -8.23
CA ARG A 270 10.78 28.10 -8.41
C ARG A 270 10.54 29.60 -8.34
N ASP A 271 11.46 30.28 -7.67
CA ASP A 271 11.55 31.73 -7.64
C ASP A 271 13.00 32.12 -7.95
N LEU A 272 13.28 32.50 -9.20
CA LEU A 272 14.62 32.86 -9.65
C LEU A 272 15.18 34.07 -8.88
N GLY A 273 14.32 35.01 -8.47
CA GLY A 273 14.76 36.16 -7.69
C GLY A 273 15.26 35.73 -6.32
N LEU A 274 14.52 34.82 -5.68
CA LEU A 274 14.90 34.24 -4.39
C LEU A 274 16.14 33.35 -4.48
N GLU A 275 16.27 32.53 -5.54
CA GLU A 275 17.47 31.73 -5.83
C GLU A 275 18.73 32.60 -5.95
N MET A 276 18.64 33.72 -6.68
CA MET A 276 19.77 34.64 -6.82
C MET A 276 20.15 35.31 -5.49
N LYS A 277 19.16 35.70 -4.67
CA LYS A 277 19.39 36.24 -3.32
C LYS A 277 20.02 35.20 -2.40
N TRP A 278 19.59 33.94 -2.48
CA TRP A 278 20.17 32.83 -1.73
C TRP A 278 21.64 32.60 -2.08
N LEU A 279 21.98 32.56 -3.37
CA LEU A 279 23.38 32.44 -3.82
C LEU A 279 24.24 33.60 -3.33
N ALA A 280 23.70 34.82 -3.34
CA ALA A 280 24.39 35.98 -2.79
C ALA A 280 24.58 35.90 -1.27
N LEU A 281 23.63 35.31 -0.55
CA LEU A 281 23.70 35.09 0.90
C LEU A 281 24.80 34.07 1.26
N VAL A 282 24.80 32.90 0.61
CA VAL A 282 25.75 31.81 0.89
C VAL A 282 27.16 32.11 0.37
N GLY A 283 27.27 32.85 -0.74
CA GLY A 283 28.57 33.21 -1.34
C GLY A 283 29.38 34.24 -0.56
N ARG A 284 28.79 34.93 0.43
CA ARG A 284 29.49 35.91 1.28
C ARG A 284 30.21 35.20 2.43
N ALA A 285 31.49 34.91 2.26
CA ALA A 285 32.34 34.40 3.33
C ALA A 285 32.47 35.43 4.47
N GLY A 286 31.83 35.17 5.62
CA GLY A 286 32.27 35.72 6.91
C GLY A 286 31.53 36.92 7.52
N GLY A 287 30.27 37.21 7.14
CA GLY A 287 29.47 38.19 7.90
C GLY A 287 27.99 38.25 7.48
N THR A 288 27.09 38.19 8.46
CA THR A 288 25.63 38.33 8.31
C THR A 288 25.25 39.78 8.06
N ASP A 289 25.23 40.19 6.79
CA ASP A 289 24.59 41.43 6.35
C ASP A 289 23.11 41.40 6.76
N THR A 290 22.82 42.06 7.88
CA THR A 290 21.51 41.99 8.55
C THR A 290 20.38 42.45 7.64
N ALA A 291 20.61 43.46 6.82
CA ALA A 291 19.60 43.98 5.89
C ALA A 291 19.32 42.99 4.75
N ALA A 292 20.37 42.37 4.18
CA ALA A 292 20.20 41.35 3.16
C ALA A 292 19.52 40.08 3.69
N VAL A 293 19.87 39.65 4.90
CA VAL A 293 19.21 38.52 5.58
C VAL A 293 17.73 38.84 5.81
N GLN A 294 17.42 40.01 6.37
CA GLN A 294 16.03 40.40 6.64
C GLN A 294 15.20 40.48 5.36
N ALA A 295 15.74 41.09 4.30
CA ALA A 295 15.07 41.14 2.99
C ALA A 295 14.81 39.74 2.42
N PHE A 296 15.75 38.81 2.58
CA PHE A 296 15.57 37.43 2.18
C PHE A 296 14.47 36.72 2.98
N LEU A 297 14.43 36.92 4.30
CA LEU A 297 13.39 36.37 5.17
C LEU A 297 12.01 36.94 4.81
N ASP A 298 11.91 38.24 4.55
CA ASP A 298 10.66 38.88 4.11
C ASP A 298 10.14 38.29 2.79
N ASP A 299 11.02 38.09 1.80
CA ASP A 299 10.62 37.52 0.51
C ASP A 299 10.28 36.02 0.59
N SER A 300 10.97 35.28 1.46
CA SER A 300 10.77 33.83 1.62
C SER A 300 9.66 33.47 2.60
N ALA A 301 9.20 34.41 3.43
CA ALA A 301 8.22 34.17 4.51
C ALA A 301 6.91 33.55 4.03
N ALA A 302 6.49 33.84 2.79
CA ALA A 302 5.29 33.29 2.18
C ALA A 302 5.48 31.88 1.57
N GLY A 303 6.68 31.29 1.63
CA GLY A 303 6.94 29.94 1.13
C GLY A 303 6.77 29.76 -0.38
N SER A 304 6.97 30.81 -1.18
CA SER A 304 6.70 30.84 -2.63
C SER A 304 7.70 30.05 -3.49
N GLY A 305 8.91 29.77 -2.98
CA GLY A 305 9.98 29.09 -3.72
C GLY A 305 10.72 28.07 -2.87
N VAL A 306 11.07 26.93 -3.50
CA VAL A 306 11.93 25.90 -2.92
C VAL A 306 13.28 25.87 -3.60
N MET A 307 14.33 25.53 -2.84
CA MET A 307 15.67 25.30 -3.37
C MET A 307 15.90 23.80 -3.52
N ARG A 308 16.43 23.37 -4.67
CA ARG A 308 16.75 21.97 -4.92
C ARG A 308 18.13 21.60 -4.41
N HIS A 309 18.23 20.42 -3.80
CA HIS A 309 19.47 19.74 -3.49
C HIS A 309 19.96 18.91 -4.70
N GLU A 310 21.24 18.52 -4.69
CA GLU A 310 21.83 17.67 -5.74
C GLU A 310 21.15 16.31 -5.87
N ASP A 311 20.63 15.77 -4.76
CA ASP A 311 19.91 14.49 -4.71
C ASP A 311 18.44 14.58 -5.17
N GLY A 312 18.03 15.73 -5.72
CA GLY A 312 16.68 15.97 -6.23
C GLY A 312 15.65 16.35 -5.18
N ARG A 313 15.98 16.26 -3.88
CA ARG A 313 15.13 16.80 -2.81
C ARG A 313 15.05 18.33 -2.90
N ALA A 314 14.06 18.92 -2.26
CA ALA A 314 13.97 20.38 -2.14
C ALA A 314 13.42 20.79 -0.78
N ALA A 315 13.67 22.03 -0.36
CA ALA A 315 13.11 22.63 0.84
C ALA A 315 12.78 24.09 0.56
N SER A 316 11.85 24.69 1.31
CA SER A 316 11.61 26.13 1.18
C SER A 316 12.89 26.93 1.41
N ALA A 317 13.02 28.03 0.68
CA ALA A 317 14.13 28.96 0.86
C ALA A 317 14.24 29.47 2.31
N TRP A 318 13.09 29.67 2.95
CA TRP A 318 12.99 30.09 4.34
C TRP A 318 13.63 29.07 5.30
N GLU A 319 13.27 27.79 5.17
CA GLU A 319 13.79 26.71 6.01
C GLU A 319 15.32 26.61 5.93
N LEU A 320 15.88 26.78 4.73
CA LEU A 320 17.32 26.74 4.52
C LEU A 320 18.04 27.96 5.12
N ALA A 321 17.45 29.15 5.04
CA ALA A 321 18.00 30.34 5.67
C ALA A 321 17.92 30.26 7.19
N ASP A 322 16.82 29.74 7.73
CA ASP A 322 16.66 29.58 9.17
C ASP A 322 17.68 28.57 9.74
N ALA A 323 17.81 27.41 9.11
CA ALA A 323 18.83 26.41 9.47
C ALA A 323 20.27 26.97 9.36
N LEU A 324 20.55 27.78 8.33
CA LEU A 324 21.83 28.46 8.19
C LEU A 324 22.08 29.42 9.36
N LEU A 325 21.12 30.27 9.70
CA LEU A 325 21.23 31.23 10.80
C LEU A 325 21.40 30.55 12.15
N ALA A 326 20.65 29.48 12.41
CA ALA A 326 20.78 28.66 13.61
C ALA A 326 22.19 28.08 13.79
N SER A 327 22.87 27.78 12.67
CA SER A 327 24.24 27.23 12.70
C SER A 327 25.35 28.26 12.98
N GLN A 328 25.09 29.56 12.84
CA GLN A 328 26.10 30.63 13.00
C GLN A 328 26.44 30.97 14.46
N GLY A 329 25.60 30.52 15.40
CA GLY A 329 25.75 30.80 16.84
C GLY A 329 25.23 32.19 17.25
N ALA A 330 24.86 32.32 18.53
CA ALA A 330 24.13 33.50 19.05
C ALA A 330 24.85 34.84 18.82
N ALA A 331 26.19 34.88 18.96
CA ALA A 331 26.96 36.10 18.80
C ALA A 331 26.92 36.65 17.36
N ALA A 332 26.93 35.77 16.35
CA ALA A 332 26.94 36.16 14.94
C ALA A 332 25.60 36.73 14.47
N ILE A 333 24.49 36.33 15.10
CA ILE A 333 23.13 36.76 14.74
C ILE A 333 22.57 37.85 15.68
N ALA A 334 23.29 38.24 16.73
CA ALA A 334 22.84 39.26 17.68
C ALA A 334 22.40 40.60 17.04
N PRO A 335 23.11 41.14 16.01
CA PRO A 335 22.64 42.35 15.31
C PRO A 335 21.29 42.16 14.61
N LEU A 336 21.06 41.00 13.99
CA LEU A 336 19.80 40.64 13.36
C LEU A 336 18.67 40.56 14.39
N ARG A 337 18.90 39.85 15.51
CA ARG A 337 17.92 39.77 16.62
C ARG A 337 17.47 41.15 17.10
N ALA A 338 18.41 42.06 17.30
CA ALA A 338 18.12 43.42 17.77
C ALA A 338 17.31 44.24 16.74
N SER A 339 17.56 44.08 15.44
CA SER A 339 16.74 44.71 14.39
C SER A 339 15.33 44.12 14.36
N GLN A 340 15.23 42.80 14.33
CA GLN A 340 13.94 42.10 14.28
C GLN A 340 13.08 42.39 15.51
N ALA A 341 13.67 42.49 16.71
CA ALA A 341 12.93 42.82 17.93
C ALA A 341 12.17 44.15 17.80
N ARG A 342 12.85 45.21 17.35
CA ARG A 342 12.23 46.54 17.17
C ARG A 342 11.13 46.52 16.12
N GLU A 343 11.42 45.95 14.95
CA GLU A 343 10.46 45.93 13.83
C GLU A 343 9.24 45.05 14.12
N CYS A 344 9.46 43.93 14.80
CA CYS A 344 8.41 43.00 15.19
C CYS A 344 7.49 43.59 16.26
N GLU A 345 8.02 44.31 17.25
CA GLU A 345 7.21 44.96 18.29
C GLU A 345 6.23 45.97 17.68
N GLU A 346 6.69 46.79 16.72
CA GLU A 346 5.81 47.67 15.97
C GLU A 346 4.77 46.90 15.14
N ALA A 347 5.17 45.79 14.51
CA ALA A 347 4.27 44.97 13.70
C ALA A 347 3.19 44.29 14.54
N LEU A 348 3.54 43.77 15.73
CA LEU A 348 2.61 43.19 16.70
C LEU A 348 1.64 44.24 17.24
N ALA A 349 2.11 45.45 17.55
CA ALA A 349 1.25 46.55 17.97
C ALA A 349 0.20 46.91 16.90
N ARG A 350 0.57 46.83 15.61
CA ARG A 350 -0.35 47.04 14.48
C ARG A 350 -1.34 45.88 14.27
N ALA A 351 -0.96 44.65 14.62
CA ALA A 351 -1.77 43.44 14.37
C ALA A 351 -3.02 43.29 15.26
N ARG A 352 -3.25 44.20 16.23
CA ARG A 352 -4.30 44.17 17.28
C ARG A 352 -4.18 42.99 18.27
N PRO A 353 -4.67 43.13 19.52
CA PRO A 353 -4.74 42.02 20.48
C PRO A 353 -5.68 40.92 19.96
N GLY A 354 -5.23 39.66 20.00
CA GLY A 354 -6.02 38.51 19.53
C GLY A 354 -5.92 38.23 18.03
N ALA A 355 -4.80 38.61 17.39
CA ALA A 355 -4.52 38.31 15.99
C ALA A 355 -4.82 36.84 15.65
N ASP A 356 -5.46 36.62 14.50
CA ASP A 356 -5.68 35.28 13.97
C ASP A 356 -4.35 34.50 13.89
N PRO A 357 -4.31 33.21 14.24
CA PRO A 357 -3.08 32.40 14.19
C PRO A 357 -2.24 32.59 12.92
N GLN A 358 -2.86 32.76 11.74
CA GLN A 358 -2.11 32.96 10.49
C GLN A 358 -1.32 34.27 10.48
N THR A 359 -1.85 35.32 11.09
CA THR A 359 -1.16 36.61 11.21
C THR A 359 0.07 36.49 12.09
N LEU A 360 -0.05 35.75 13.21
CA LEU A 360 1.08 35.52 14.11
C LEU A 360 2.17 34.68 13.43
N PHE A 361 1.81 33.64 12.69
CA PHE A 361 2.79 32.84 11.94
C PHE A 361 3.46 33.63 10.81
N ALA A 362 2.72 34.47 10.09
CA ALA A 362 3.32 35.36 9.10
C ALA A 362 4.35 36.30 9.71
N LEU A 363 4.09 36.82 10.92
CA LEU A 363 5.08 37.62 11.67
C LEU A 363 6.28 36.79 12.12
N TYR A 364 6.05 35.56 12.59
CA TYR A 364 7.14 34.65 12.96
C TYR A 364 8.05 34.34 11.76
N ARG A 365 7.49 34.05 10.58
CA ARG A 365 8.31 33.81 9.37
C ARG A 365 9.13 35.03 8.98
N ARG A 366 8.62 36.24 9.19
CA ARG A 366 9.38 37.48 8.90
C ARG A 366 10.41 37.81 9.96
N PHE A 367 10.15 37.50 11.22
CA PHE A 367 10.97 37.85 12.37
C PHE A 367 11.31 36.64 13.27
N PRO A 368 11.87 35.54 12.74
CA PRO A 368 12.00 34.29 13.51
C PRO A 368 12.94 34.38 14.70
N TRP A 369 13.83 35.37 14.74
CA TRP A 369 14.84 35.55 15.78
C TRP A 369 14.48 36.67 16.78
N SER A 370 13.23 37.15 16.74
CA SER A 370 12.70 38.25 17.56
C SER A 370 12.09 37.78 18.90
N ALA A 371 12.55 38.33 20.02
CA ALA A 371 11.98 37.99 21.34
C ALA A 371 10.47 38.33 21.48
N PRO A 372 9.97 39.49 21.01
CA PRO A 372 8.53 39.78 21.02
C PRO A 372 7.64 38.71 20.36
N VAL A 373 8.05 38.13 19.22
CA VAL A 373 7.24 37.10 18.56
C VAL A 373 7.28 35.79 19.33
N HIS A 374 8.41 35.46 19.98
CA HIS A 374 8.53 34.25 20.80
C HIS A 374 7.56 34.25 21.97
N GLU A 375 7.43 35.38 22.69
CA GLU A 375 6.45 35.50 23.78
C GLU A 375 5.00 35.34 23.26
N ALA A 376 4.67 36.01 22.16
CA ALA A 376 3.35 35.88 21.55
C ALA A 376 3.04 34.45 21.09
N LEU A 377 4.03 33.73 20.57
CA LEU A 377 3.91 32.31 20.18
C LEU A 377 3.68 31.40 21.39
N VAL A 378 4.35 31.63 22.51
CA VAL A 378 4.13 30.87 23.76
C VAL A 378 2.70 31.08 24.26
N ASP A 379 2.22 32.32 24.31
CA ASP A 379 0.85 32.64 24.75
C ASP A 379 -0.21 31.99 23.84
N ALA A 380 0.02 32.01 22.53
CA ALA A 380 -0.83 31.35 21.55
C ALA A 380 -0.82 29.82 21.71
N ALA A 381 0.35 29.22 21.86
CA ALA A 381 0.51 27.77 22.02
C ALA A 381 -0.12 27.25 23.33
N GLU A 382 0.00 27.97 24.44
CA GLU A 382 -0.71 27.65 25.69
C GLU A 382 -2.25 27.72 25.51
N THR A 383 -2.72 28.67 24.70
CA THR A 383 -4.15 28.78 24.36
C THR A 383 -4.62 27.60 23.50
N TRP A 384 -3.78 27.15 22.55
CA TRP A 384 -4.06 25.96 21.74
C TRP A 384 -4.07 24.68 22.55
N LEU A 385 -3.17 24.51 23.53
CA LEU A 385 -3.23 23.39 24.46
C LEU A 385 -4.58 23.33 25.20
N ARG A 386 -5.08 24.47 25.67
CA ARG A 386 -6.41 24.55 26.33
C ARG A 386 -7.56 24.15 25.41
N ARG A 387 -7.40 24.27 24.09
CA ARG A 387 -8.36 23.82 23.07
C ARG A 387 -8.18 22.36 22.65
N GLY A 388 -7.14 21.68 23.14
CA GLY A 388 -6.77 20.34 22.71
C GLY A 388 -6.01 20.27 21.38
N TRP A 389 -5.49 21.41 20.89
CA TRP A 389 -4.72 21.49 19.65
C TRP A 389 -3.24 21.20 19.92
N SER A 390 -2.96 19.97 20.34
CA SER A 390 -1.66 19.59 20.91
C SER A 390 -0.55 19.54 19.85
N GLY A 391 -0.85 19.19 18.59
CA GLY A 391 0.15 19.15 17.53
C GLY A 391 0.67 20.53 17.14
N LEU A 392 -0.24 21.49 16.91
CA LEU A 392 0.12 22.89 16.61
C LEU A 392 0.90 23.54 17.76
N ALA A 393 0.51 23.28 19.01
CA ALA A 393 1.20 23.78 20.19
C ALA A 393 2.59 23.17 20.35
N LEU A 394 2.71 21.83 20.20
CA LEU A 394 3.97 21.11 20.26
C LEU A 394 4.99 21.70 19.31
N ARG A 395 4.59 21.90 18.05
CA ARG A 395 5.48 22.46 17.02
C ARG A 395 5.91 23.89 17.36
N THR A 396 5.00 24.69 17.88
CA THR A 396 5.28 26.08 18.24
C THR A 396 6.24 26.20 19.41
N PHE A 397 6.12 25.34 20.42
CA PHE A 397 7.10 25.28 21.51
C PHE A 397 8.48 24.83 21.04
N GLN A 398 8.56 23.90 20.08
CA GLN A 398 9.84 23.49 19.48
C GLN A 398 10.53 24.66 18.80
N ASP A 399 9.81 25.46 18.01
CA ASP A 399 10.38 26.63 17.35
C ASP A 399 10.83 27.68 18.37
N VAL A 400 10.05 27.94 19.41
CA VAL A 400 10.45 28.87 20.48
C VAL A 400 11.73 28.39 21.16
N LEU A 401 11.85 27.08 21.46
CA LEU A 401 13.06 26.51 22.06
C LEU A 401 14.28 26.56 21.13
N LEU A 402 14.08 26.52 19.81
CA LEU A 402 15.14 26.67 18.83
C LEU A 402 15.62 28.12 18.73
N HIS A 403 14.72 29.10 18.82
CA HIS A 403 15.01 30.51 18.48
C HIS A 403 15.19 31.45 19.68
N ALA A 404 14.48 31.24 20.78
CA ALA A 404 14.43 32.19 21.89
C ALA A 404 15.68 32.12 22.77
N GLU A 405 16.11 33.26 23.30
CA GLU A 405 17.20 33.36 24.30
C GLU A 405 16.68 33.64 25.72
N GLY A 406 15.46 34.19 25.84
CA GLY A 406 14.85 34.53 27.13
C GLY A 406 14.67 33.31 28.03
N THR A 407 15.22 33.37 29.24
CA THR A 407 15.19 32.24 30.18
C THR A 407 13.77 31.82 30.55
N GLU A 408 12.90 32.79 30.86
CA GLU A 408 11.50 32.50 31.22
C GLU A 408 10.68 32.03 30.02
N THR A 409 10.83 32.66 28.84
CA THR A 409 10.17 32.25 27.58
C THR A 409 10.52 30.79 27.23
N ARG A 410 11.80 30.44 27.30
CA ARG A 410 12.29 29.08 27.07
C ARG A 410 11.75 28.11 28.12
N ALA A 411 11.71 28.50 29.40
CA ALA A 411 11.18 27.66 30.46
C ALA A 411 9.68 27.37 30.27
N ARG A 412 8.88 28.39 29.91
CA ARG A 412 7.46 28.21 29.54
C ARG A 412 7.32 27.28 28.34
N ALA A 413 8.10 27.50 27.29
CA ALA A 413 8.07 26.66 26.09
C ALA A 413 8.49 25.20 26.37
N GLN A 414 9.49 24.98 27.22
CA GLN A 414 9.94 23.65 27.62
C GLN A 414 8.84 22.88 28.34
N VAL A 415 8.16 23.52 29.30
CA VAL A 415 7.02 22.92 30.01
C VAL A 415 5.85 22.70 29.05
N GLY A 416 5.55 23.67 28.20
CA GLY A 416 4.52 23.57 27.16
C GLY A 416 4.76 22.39 26.22
N LEU A 417 6.01 22.17 25.79
CA LEU A 417 6.42 21.04 24.96
C LEU A 417 6.15 19.70 25.66
N TRP A 418 6.44 19.59 26.96
CA TRP A 418 6.16 18.37 27.71
C TRP A 418 4.66 18.10 27.84
N VAL A 419 3.86 19.12 28.12
CA VAL A 419 2.40 19.01 28.17
C VAL A 419 1.84 18.62 26.79
N ALA A 420 2.30 19.28 25.73
CA ALA A 420 1.89 18.99 24.36
C ALA A 420 2.25 17.55 23.95
N THR A 421 3.40 17.05 24.40
CA THR A 421 3.87 15.67 24.20
C THR A 421 2.97 14.68 24.95
N ALA A 422 2.59 14.99 26.19
CA ALA A 422 1.66 14.17 26.97
C ALA A 422 0.28 14.10 26.33
N CYS A 423 -0.17 15.18 25.69
CA CYS A 423 -1.45 15.25 24.96
C CYS A 423 -1.39 14.73 23.52
N GLN A 424 -0.26 14.16 23.06
CA GLN A 424 -0.25 13.51 21.75
C GLN A 424 -1.07 12.23 21.82
N PRO A 425 -1.89 11.92 20.80
CA PRO A 425 -2.74 10.74 20.82
C PRO A 425 -1.91 9.46 20.94
N ALA A 426 -2.20 8.63 21.94
CA ALA A 426 -1.53 7.36 22.21
C ALA A 426 -1.75 6.27 21.12
N GLY A 427 -2.47 6.59 20.03
CA GLY A 427 -2.90 5.66 18.98
C GLY A 427 -2.40 5.99 17.56
N GLY A 428 -1.48 6.94 17.40
CA GLY A 428 -0.80 7.14 16.12
C GLY A 428 -0.03 5.88 15.73
N ALA A 429 -0.25 5.39 14.52
CA ALA A 429 0.33 4.18 13.96
C ALA A 429 1.87 4.18 14.13
N GLY A 430 2.39 3.53 15.19
CA GLY A 430 3.84 3.42 15.47
C GLY A 430 4.47 4.57 16.28
N ALA A 431 3.69 5.37 17.01
CA ALA A 431 4.25 6.30 18.00
C ALA A 431 4.92 5.54 19.16
N ALA A 432 6.09 6.03 19.63
CA ALA A 432 6.66 5.54 20.88
C ALA A 432 5.61 5.74 22.00
N PRO A 433 5.52 4.83 22.99
CA PRO A 433 4.63 5.04 24.13
C PRO A 433 4.86 6.44 24.69
N VAL A 434 3.79 7.23 24.90
CA VAL A 434 3.87 8.61 25.38
C VAL A 434 4.79 8.72 26.61
N ALA A 435 4.74 7.73 27.50
CA ALA A 435 5.63 7.62 28.65
C ALA A 435 7.13 7.54 28.29
N ALA A 436 7.51 6.82 27.23
CA ALA A 436 8.90 6.76 26.76
C ALA A 436 9.34 8.10 26.14
N ALA A 437 8.47 8.73 25.33
CA ALA A 437 8.73 10.04 24.76
C ALA A 437 8.90 11.11 25.85
N LEU A 438 8.04 11.10 26.87
CA LEU A 438 8.15 11.98 28.04
C LEU A 438 9.46 11.74 28.80
N ARG A 439 9.83 10.49 29.10
CA ARG A 439 11.12 10.22 29.77
C ARG A 439 12.31 10.76 28.99
N ALA A 440 12.31 10.59 27.67
CA ALA A 440 13.34 11.15 26.80
C ALA A 440 13.33 12.70 26.81
N ALA A 441 12.15 13.32 26.81
CA ALA A 441 12.01 14.78 26.79
C ALA A 441 12.49 15.47 28.08
N PHE A 442 12.59 14.76 29.20
CA PHE A 442 13.16 15.25 30.46
C PHE A 442 14.67 14.94 30.61
N ALA A 443 15.27 14.21 29.67
CA ALA A 443 16.67 13.84 29.76
C ALA A 443 17.56 15.10 29.75
N GLY A 444 18.48 15.20 30.72
CA GLY A 444 19.42 16.31 30.84
C GLY A 444 18.90 17.52 31.63
N VAL A 445 17.66 17.51 32.11
CA VAL A 445 17.10 18.56 32.96
C VAL A 445 17.27 18.20 34.45
N PRO A 446 17.91 19.05 35.28
CA PRO A 446 18.04 18.81 36.72
C PRO A 446 16.68 18.60 37.42
N ALA A 447 16.61 17.57 38.26
CA ALA A 447 15.35 17.15 38.89
C ALA A 447 14.72 18.21 39.81
N ASP A 448 15.55 19.07 40.40
CA ASP A 448 15.23 20.17 41.31
C ASP A 448 15.06 21.52 40.60
N GLU A 449 15.28 21.58 39.27
CA GLU A 449 15.09 22.81 38.50
C GLU A 449 13.65 23.30 38.62
N GLN A 450 13.50 24.56 39.06
CA GLN A 450 12.19 25.19 39.27
C GLN A 450 11.69 25.79 37.97
N LEU A 451 10.61 25.24 37.41
CA LEU A 451 10.04 25.63 36.13
C LEU A 451 8.60 26.17 36.29
N PRO A 452 8.14 27.04 35.37
CA PRO A 452 6.77 27.56 35.38
C PRO A 452 5.73 26.45 35.30
N TRP A 453 4.75 26.45 36.19
CA TRP A 453 3.67 25.45 36.19
C TRP A 453 2.39 26.02 36.79
N MET A 454 1.31 26.10 35.99
CA MET A 454 -0.03 26.50 36.43
C MET A 454 -0.07 27.81 37.26
N GLY A 455 0.65 28.85 36.82
CA GLY A 455 0.72 30.14 37.51
C GLY A 455 1.68 30.21 38.70
N GLY A 456 2.42 29.14 39.00
CA GLY A 456 3.49 29.10 40.01
C GLY A 456 4.78 28.46 39.47
N ARG A 457 5.63 27.94 40.36
CA ARG A 457 6.80 27.12 39.99
C ARG A 457 6.71 25.72 40.60
N GLN A 458 7.23 24.73 39.88
CA GLN A 458 7.36 23.34 40.31
C GLN A 458 8.70 22.78 39.87
N THR A 459 9.23 21.82 40.63
CA THR A 459 10.45 21.10 40.24
C THR A 459 10.19 20.24 39.00
N ALA A 460 11.17 20.13 38.10
CA ALA A 460 11.09 19.28 36.91
C ALA A 460 10.63 17.84 37.22
N SER A 461 11.15 17.24 38.30
CA SER A 461 10.74 15.89 38.75
C SER A 461 9.26 15.78 39.15
N ALA A 462 8.70 16.80 39.81
CA ALA A 462 7.28 16.86 40.16
C ALA A 462 6.40 16.99 38.92
N ILE A 463 6.82 17.78 37.92
CA ILE A 463 6.12 17.90 36.63
C ILE A 463 6.14 16.56 35.90
N GLN A 464 7.33 15.95 35.76
CA GLN A 464 7.51 14.66 35.10
C GLN A 464 6.61 13.59 35.70
N LYS A 465 6.57 13.50 37.04
CA LYS A 465 5.73 12.54 37.76
C LYS A 465 4.27 12.71 37.39
N ARG A 466 3.72 13.93 37.43
CA ARG A 466 2.32 14.21 37.08
C ARG A 466 1.99 13.86 35.63
N LEU A 467 2.87 14.20 34.69
CA LEU A 467 2.65 13.89 33.27
C LEU A 467 2.69 12.38 33.01
N LEU A 468 3.58 11.65 33.68
CA LEU A 468 3.64 10.18 33.57
C LEU A 468 2.44 9.50 34.22
N GLU A 469 1.94 10.03 35.34
CA GLU A 469 0.69 9.57 35.99
C GLU A 469 -0.50 9.77 35.05
N SER A 470 -0.64 10.96 34.45
CA SER A 470 -1.69 11.24 33.45
C SER A 470 -1.58 10.33 32.22
N ALA A 471 -0.37 10.09 31.72
CA ALA A 471 -0.14 9.21 30.57
C ALA A 471 -0.39 7.72 30.88
N ALA A 472 -0.39 7.32 32.16
CA ALA A 472 -0.78 5.99 32.61
C ALA A 472 -2.31 5.87 32.79
N ASP A 473 -2.98 6.94 33.24
CA ASP A 473 -4.42 7.02 33.46
C ASP A 473 -5.24 7.21 32.17
N ASP A 474 -4.66 7.78 31.10
CA ASP A 474 -5.30 7.93 29.78
C ASP A 474 -5.56 6.60 29.05
N GLY A 475 -5.36 5.48 29.74
CA GLY A 475 -5.73 4.16 29.26
C GLY A 475 -5.01 3.84 27.97
N ALA A 476 -3.81 3.26 28.05
CA ALA A 476 -3.36 2.38 26.97
C ALA A 476 -4.59 1.55 26.57
N PRO A 477 -5.14 1.71 25.34
CA PRO A 477 -6.49 1.25 25.01
C PRO A 477 -6.54 -0.19 25.46
N ALA A 478 -7.30 -0.44 26.54
CA ALA A 478 -7.13 -1.59 27.43
C ALA A 478 -6.69 -2.75 26.59
N ALA A 479 -5.39 -3.09 26.64
CA ALA A 479 -4.67 -3.81 25.59
C ALA A 479 -5.66 -4.67 24.84
N ALA A 480 -6.04 -4.31 23.60
CA ALA A 480 -7.12 -4.97 22.87
C ALA A 480 -6.74 -6.44 22.65
N THR A 481 -6.89 -7.23 23.70
CA THR A 481 -6.45 -8.60 23.90
C THR A 481 -7.60 -9.55 23.64
N ALA A 482 -8.78 -9.03 23.30
CA ALA A 482 -9.97 -9.82 23.07
C ALA A 482 -10.83 -9.28 21.92
N VAL A 483 -10.25 -8.86 20.79
CA VAL A 483 -11.04 -8.74 19.57
C VAL A 483 -11.49 -10.15 19.19
N LYS A 484 -12.76 -10.46 19.42
CA LYS A 484 -13.34 -11.77 19.08
C LYS A 484 -13.80 -11.76 17.63
N LEU A 485 -13.81 -12.92 16.97
CA LEU A 485 -14.40 -13.09 15.63
C LEU A 485 -15.95 -13.11 15.65
N GLY A 486 -16.56 -12.34 16.56
CA GLY A 486 -17.98 -12.00 16.53
C GLY A 486 -18.20 -10.93 15.47
N VAL A 487 -19.03 -11.22 14.46
CA VAL A 487 -19.33 -10.29 13.38
C VAL A 487 -20.74 -9.76 13.52
N GLU A 488 -20.86 -8.44 13.57
CA GLU A 488 -22.11 -7.73 13.41
C GLU A 488 -22.22 -7.17 11.99
N LEU A 489 -23.34 -7.45 11.32
CA LEU A 489 -23.51 -7.08 9.92
C LEU A 489 -24.21 -5.72 9.81
N VAL A 490 -23.60 -4.82 9.06
CA VAL A 490 -24.23 -3.57 8.67
C VAL A 490 -25.20 -3.85 7.52
N ARG A 491 -26.43 -3.37 7.63
CA ARG A 491 -27.45 -3.43 6.57
C ARG A 491 -27.36 -2.16 5.73
N LEU A 492 -26.96 -2.29 4.47
CA LEU A 492 -26.99 -1.16 3.55
C LEU A 492 -28.39 -1.02 2.92
N PRO A 493 -28.95 0.20 2.89
CA PRO A 493 -30.12 0.46 2.06
C PRO A 493 -29.77 0.27 0.57
N PRO A 494 -30.78 0.06 -0.31
CA PRO A 494 -30.55 -0.04 -1.75
C PRO A 494 -30.03 1.30 -2.27
N VAL A 495 -28.75 1.34 -2.64
CA VAL A 495 -28.09 2.51 -3.22
C VAL A 495 -27.45 2.10 -4.53
N PRO A 496 -27.58 2.89 -5.62
CA PRO A 496 -26.85 2.62 -6.84
C PRO A 496 -25.34 2.64 -6.55
N PRO A 497 -24.60 1.56 -6.89
CA PRO A 497 -23.16 1.57 -6.75
C PRO A 497 -22.55 2.72 -7.55
N TRP A 498 -21.35 3.16 -7.18
CA TRP A 498 -20.63 4.08 -8.04
C TRP A 498 -20.42 3.48 -9.42
N ASP A 499 -20.95 4.14 -10.45
CA ASP A 499 -20.96 3.62 -11.80
C ASP A 499 -19.62 3.89 -12.47
N PHE A 500 -18.70 2.93 -12.35
CA PHE A 500 -17.39 3.02 -12.98
C PHE A 500 -17.45 2.99 -14.52
N SER A 501 -18.59 2.64 -15.12
CA SER A 501 -18.76 2.76 -16.58
C SER A 501 -18.72 4.22 -17.05
N LEU A 502 -18.93 5.19 -16.14
CA LEU A 502 -18.74 6.61 -16.40
C LEU A 502 -17.28 6.95 -16.74
N PHE A 503 -16.32 6.08 -16.42
CA PHE A 503 -14.92 6.20 -16.86
C PHE A 503 -14.68 5.50 -18.21
N PHE A 504 -15.60 5.66 -19.17
CA PHE A 504 -15.76 4.93 -20.44
C PHE A 504 -14.53 4.81 -21.37
N ARG A 505 -13.43 5.53 -21.11
CA ARG A 505 -12.14 5.37 -21.81
C ARG A 505 -11.22 4.33 -21.16
N THR A 506 -11.62 3.80 -20.02
CA THR A 506 -10.87 2.83 -19.24
C THR A 506 -11.24 1.43 -19.72
N PRO A 507 -10.28 0.61 -20.20
CA PRO A 507 -10.51 -0.79 -20.54
C PRO A 507 -11.30 -1.53 -19.44
N GLU A 508 -12.24 -2.41 -19.81
CA GLU A 508 -13.09 -3.14 -18.85
C GLU A 508 -12.26 -3.93 -17.81
N GLU A 509 -11.10 -4.46 -18.22
CA GLU A 509 -10.15 -5.13 -17.35
C GLU A 509 -9.68 -4.24 -16.19
N LEU A 510 -9.53 -2.92 -16.42
CA LEU A 510 -9.13 -1.97 -15.40
C LEU A 510 -10.28 -1.55 -14.49
N LEU A 511 -11.51 -1.49 -14.99
CA LEU A 511 -12.67 -1.19 -14.16
C LEU A 511 -12.84 -2.20 -13.01
N ARG A 512 -12.44 -3.46 -13.24
CA ARG A 512 -12.47 -4.52 -12.21
C ARG A 512 -11.40 -4.36 -11.12
N THR A 513 -10.42 -3.48 -11.32
CA THR A 513 -9.33 -3.22 -10.36
C THR A 513 -9.61 -2.03 -9.44
N PHE A 514 -10.70 -1.30 -9.69
CA PHE A 514 -11.06 -0.15 -8.88
C PHE A 514 -11.56 -0.60 -7.50
N PRO A 515 -11.42 0.23 -6.46
CA PRO A 515 -11.94 -0.08 -5.14
C PRO A 515 -13.44 -0.39 -5.16
N SER A 516 -13.91 -1.07 -4.12
CA SER A 516 -15.34 -1.41 -3.97
C SER A 516 -16.23 -0.19 -4.20
N PRO A 517 -17.24 -0.28 -5.08
CA PRO A 517 -18.17 0.83 -5.35
C PRO A 517 -19.07 1.16 -4.14
N LEU A 518 -19.09 0.28 -3.13
CA LEU A 518 -19.82 0.46 -1.86
C LEU A 518 -19.02 1.26 -0.82
N GLY A 519 -17.74 1.61 -1.11
CA GLY A 519 -16.92 2.45 -0.26
C GLY A 519 -16.20 1.75 0.90
N SER A 520 -15.69 2.52 1.86
CA SER A 520 -15.05 2.05 3.09
C SER A 520 -16.03 1.94 4.26
N ILE A 521 -15.68 1.11 5.24
CA ILE A 521 -16.35 1.04 6.55
C ILE A 521 -15.33 1.41 7.63
N GLN A 522 -15.75 2.24 8.59
CA GLN A 522 -14.94 2.68 9.71
C GLN A 522 -15.79 2.68 10.98
N ALA A 523 -15.19 2.34 12.11
CA ALA A 523 -15.83 2.42 13.43
C ALA A 523 -15.05 3.38 14.32
N CYS A 524 -15.65 4.52 14.66
CA CYS A 524 -15.01 5.62 15.38
C CYS A 524 -15.99 6.25 16.37
N GLY A 525 -15.62 6.36 17.64
CA GLY A 525 -16.41 7.12 18.65
C GLY A 525 -17.84 6.61 18.84
N GLY A 526 -18.04 5.28 18.85
CA GLY A 526 -19.36 4.65 18.97
C GLY A 526 -20.23 4.73 17.71
N MET A 527 -19.73 5.33 16.63
CA MET A 527 -20.37 5.39 15.32
C MET A 527 -19.72 4.40 14.36
N VAL A 528 -20.50 3.86 13.42
CA VAL A 528 -19.99 3.19 12.24
C VAL A 528 -20.32 4.03 11.02
N VAL A 529 -19.28 4.47 10.31
CA VAL A 529 -19.41 5.26 9.09
C VAL A 529 -19.13 4.36 7.90
N VAL A 530 -20.08 4.31 6.98
CA VAL A 530 -19.88 3.75 5.64
C VAL A 530 -19.80 4.90 4.66
N GLY A 531 -18.67 4.99 3.95
CA GLY A 531 -18.40 6.11 3.07
C GLY A 531 -17.96 5.68 1.68
N GLY A 532 -18.67 6.16 0.67
CA GLY A 532 -18.31 6.08 -0.74
C GLY A 532 -18.75 7.33 -1.50
N PRO A 533 -18.32 7.50 -2.76
CA PRO A 533 -18.58 8.73 -3.52
C PRO A 533 -20.06 9.08 -3.71
N ASN A 534 -20.93 8.06 -3.75
CA ASN A 534 -22.37 8.24 -3.89
C ASN A 534 -23.14 8.05 -2.57
N LEU A 535 -22.46 7.75 -1.46
CA LEU A 535 -23.12 7.39 -0.21
C LEU A 535 -22.27 7.70 1.02
N LEU A 536 -22.80 8.52 1.91
CA LEU A 536 -22.35 8.61 3.30
C LEU A 536 -23.48 8.13 4.20
N ALA A 537 -23.20 7.12 5.02
CA ALA A 537 -24.14 6.62 6.01
C ALA A 537 -23.45 6.49 7.37
N CYS A 538 -24.15 6.88 8.42
CA CYS A 538 -23.69 6.73 9.80
C CYS A 538 -24.67 5.86 10.57
N TYR A 539 -24.13 4.95 11.37
CA TYR A 539 -24.88 4.04 12.23
C TYR A 539 -24.44 4.23 13.68
N GLY A 540 -25.38 4.06 14.60
CA GLY A 540 -25.12 4.06 16.03
C GLY A 540 -24.87 2.64 16.54
N GLN A 541 -25.54 2.29 17.63
CA GLN A 541 -25.54 0.92 18.17
C GLN A 541 -26.36 -0.05 17.30
N ASP A 542 -27.49 0.40 16.74
CA ASP A 542 -28.26 -0.39 15.77
C ASP A 542 -27.62 -0.33 14.38
N LEU A 543 -27.05 -1.46 13.93
CA LEU A 543 -26.43 -1.60 12.60
C LEU A 543 -27.41 -2.04 11.52
N ALA A 544 -28.68 -2.30 11.87
CA ALA A 544 -29.72 -2.62 10.91
C ALA A 544 -30.31 -1.37 10.22
N ARG A 545 -30.17 -0.20 10.85
CA ARG A 545 -30.73 1.08 10.36
C ARG A 545 -29.74 2.21 10.57
N PRO A 546 -29.39 3.00 9.53
CA PRO A 546 -28.53 4.15 9.71
C PRO A 546 -29.23 5.24 10.55
N LEU A 547 -28.46 5.94 11.39
CA LEU A 547 -28.89 7.18 12.04
C LEU A 547 -29.26 8.23 10.98
N TRP A 548 -28.44 8.31 9.94
CA TRP A 548 -28.68 9.14 8.79
C TRP A 548 -27.94 8.61 7.57
N MET A 549 -28.44 9.04 6.41
CA MET A 549 -27.86 8.75 5.11
C MET A 549 -27.89 10.00 4.24
N ARG A 550 -26.83 10.18 3.47
CA ARG A 550 -26.64 11.29 2.54
C ARG A 550 -26.04 10.80 1.23
N SER A 551 -26.50 11.39 0.13
CA SER A 551 -25.95 11.19 -1.21
C SER A 551 -25.75 12.56 -1.84
N PRO A 552 -24.60 12.82 -2.50
CA PRO A 552 -24.39 14.06 -3.24
C PRO A 552 -25.22 14.12 -4.53
N LEU A 553 -25.78 12.98 -4.97
CA LEU A 553 -26.67 12.89 -6.13
C LEU A 553 -28.10 12.48 -5.72
N PRO A 554 -29.15 12.92 -6.44
CA PRO A 554 -30.50 12.39 -6.28
C PRO A 554 -30.50 10.87 -6.48
N LEU A 555 -31.10 10.12 -5.55
CA LEU A 555 -31.13 8.65 -5.58
C LEU A 555 -31.92 8.08 -6.77
N ASP A 556 -32.76 8.90 -7.40
CA ASP A 556 -33.65 8.59 -8.52
C ASP A 556 -33.13 9.10 -9.88
N ARG A 557 -31.90 9.61 -9.95
CA ARG A 557 -31.33 10.17 -11.19
C ARG A 557 -31.25 9.10 -12.29
N PRO A 558 -31.86 9.32 -13.48
CA PRO A 558 -31.76 8.37 -14.58
C PRO A 558 -30.32 8.26 -15.09
N ARG A 559 -29.92 7.04 -15.50
CA ARG A 559 -28.63 6.82 -16.18
C ARG A 559 -28.58 7.67 -17.45
N ARG A 560 -27.51 8.46 -17.61
CA ARG A 560 -27.30 9.25 -18.83
C ARG A 560 -26.98 8.35 -20.01
N THR A 561 -27.30 8.84 -21.21
CA THR A 561 -26.86 8.19 -22.44
C THR A 561 -25.43 8.61 -22.78
N ARG A 562 -24.69 7.73 -23.46
CA ARG A 562 -23.32 7.98 -23.95
C ARG A 562 -23.17 9.32 -24.70
N ALA A 563 -24.20 9.74 -25.45
CA ALA A 563 -24.18 11.00 -26.22
C ALA A 563 -24.34 12.27 -25.35
N GLU A 564 -24.99 12.16 -24.18
CA GLU A 564 -25.14 13.26 -23.21
C GLU A 564 -23.88 13.43 -22.36
N GLU A 565 -23.16 12.33 -22.09
CA GLU A 565 -21.87 12.31 -21.40
C GLU A 565 -20.75 12.92 -22.25
N GLU A 566 -20.74 12.65 -23.56
CA GLU A 566 -19.80 13.24 -24.51
C GLU A 566 -19.95 14.77 -24.66
N ARG A 567 -21.16 15.32 -24.49
CA ARG A 567 -21.44 16.76 -24.54
C ARG A 567 -21.24 17.49 -23.21
N GLY A 568 -21.30 16.79 -22.08
CA GLY A 568 -21.35 17.39 -20.74
C GLY A 568 -19.99 17.61 -20.05
N GLY A 569 -18.90 17.01 -20.54
CA GLY A 569 -17.60 17.04 -19.86
C GLY A 569 -16.56 17.97 -20.49
N ARG A 570 -16.11 18.99 -19.75
CA ARG A 570 -15.00 19.89 -20.13
C ARG A 570 -13.65 19.13 -20.28
N TRP A 571 -13.56 17.92 -19.74
CA TRP A 571 -12.40 17.00 -19.69
C TRP A 571 -12.19 16.12 -20.94
N SER A 572 -13.03 16.26 -21.98
CA SER A 572 -13.26 15.22 -22.99
C SER A 572 -12.14 14.92 -24.01
N ARG A 573 -11.05 15.71 -24.16
CA ARG A 573 -10.10 15.47 -25.28
C ARG A 573 -8.65 15.13 -24.91
N TYR A 574 -8.16 15.54 -23.74
CA TYR A 574 -6.74 15.38 -23.35
C TYR A 574 -6.53 14.94 -21.90
N ALA A 575 -7.61 14.68 -21.15
CA ALA A 575 -7.50 14.35 -19.74
C ALA A 575 -6.87 12.96 -19.52
N PRO A 576 -5.93 12.83 -18.57
CA PRO A 576 -5.47 11.52 -18.13
C PRO A 576 -6.63 10.73 -17.50
N ALA A 577 -6.53 9.40 -17.46
CA ALA A 577 -7.53 8.57 -16.80
C ALA A 577 -7.37 8.74 -15.26
N PRO A 578 -8.29 9.44 -14.56
CA PRO A 578 -8.28 9.46 -13.10
C PRO A 578 -8.46 8.03 -12.60
N ALA A 579 -7.61 7.62 -11.68
CA ALA A 579 -7.70 6.34 -10.99
C ALA A 579 -8.22 6.63 -9.58
N PRO A 580 -9.54 6.54 -9.35
CA PRO A 580 -10.08 6.80 -8.03
C PRO A 580 -9.62 5.72 -7.07
N GLY A 581 -9.09 6.16 -5.93
CA GLY A 581 -8.68 5.30 -4.85
C GLY A 581 -9.75 5.10 -3.79
N PRO A 582 -9.39 4.49 -2.63
CA PRO A 582 -10.34 4.29 -1.56
C PRO A 582 -10.94 5.63 -1.14
N PHE A 583 -12.12 5.53 -0.52
CA PHE A 583 -12.88 6.67 -0.06
C PHE A 583 -13.10 6.49 1.44
N VAL A 584 -12.35 7.23 2.24
CA VAL A 584 -12.23 7.09 3.68
C VAL A 584 -12.54 8.45 4.32
N PRO A 585 -13.79 8.71 4.74
CA PRO A 585 -14.14 9.92 5.47
C PRO A 585 -13.34 10.05 6.77
N ALA A 586 -12.96 11.28 7.15
CA ALA A 586 -12.39 11.53 8.48
C ALA A 586 -13.49 11.74 9.51
N VAL A 587 -13.29 11.22 10.72
CA VAL A 587 -14.22 11.39 11.84
C VAL A 587 -13.47 12.03 13.00
N ALA A 588 -13.87 13.24 13.41
CA ALA A 588 -13.23 13.97 14.50
C ALA A 588 -14.22 14.91 15.19
N GLY A 589 -14.18 14.98 16.52
CA GLY A 589 -15.03 15.90 17.31
C GLY A 589 -16.54 15.71 17.09
N GLY A 590 -16.98 14.47 16.85
CA GLY A 590 -18.40 14.18 16.53
C GLY A 590 -18.85 14.60 15.13
N ARG A 591 -17.92 15.04 14.26
CA ARG A 591 -18.19 15.41 12.86
C ARG A 591 -17.61 14.37 11.90
N VAL A 592 -18.26 14.23 10.75
CA VAL A 592 -17.79 13.45 9.60
C VAL A 592 -17.39 14.40 8.50
N PHE A 593 -16.13 14.32 8.07
CA PHE A 593 -15.55 15.10 6.98
C PHE A 593 -15.30 14.20 5.79
N SER A 594 -15.69 14.64 4.61
CA SER A 594 -15.57 13.82 3.41
C SER A 594 -15.37 14.67 2.16
N ARG A 595 -14.78 14.06 1.13
CA ARG A 595 -14.98 14.53 -0.24
C ARG A 595 -16.47 14.51 -0.57
N TRP A 596 -16.94 15.51 -1.30
CA TRP A 596 -18.36 15.81 -1.50
C TRP A 596 -18.62 16.53 -2.82
N GLY A 597 -19.89 16.58 -3.22
CA GLY A 597 -20.34 17.18 -4.47
C GLY A 597 -19.99 16.32 -5.69
N MET A 598 -20.63 16.56 -6.82
CA MET A 598 -20.31 15.89 -8.08
C MET A 598 -20.40 16.90 -9.22
N ASP A 599 -19.45 16.82 -10.15
CA ASP A 599 -19.47 17.65 -11.35
C ASP A 599 -20.67 17.34 -12.26
N ALA A 600 -20.87 18.16 -13.29
CA ALA A 600 -21.98 17.99 -14.22
C ALA A 600 -21.95 16.63 -14.94
N SER A 601 -20.77 16.01 -15.10
CA SER A 601 -20.62 14.67 -15.68
C SER A 601 -20.99 13.55 -14.71
N GLY A 602 -20.97 13.80 -13.40
CA GLY A 602 -21.17 12.77 -12.38
C GLY A 602 -19.98 11.82 -12.26
N GLN A 603 -18.81 12.21 -12.76
CA GLN A 603 -17.58 11.41 -12.69
C GLN A 603 -16.67 11.86 -11.54
N TYR A 604 -16.73 13.13 -11.15
CA TYR A 604 -15.72 13.72 -10.28
C TYR A 604 -16.32 14.45 -9.08
N LEU A 605 -15.71 14.21 -7.92
CA LEU A 605 -15.98 14.94 -6.68
C LEU A 605 -15.33 16.33 -6.78
N ARG A 606 -16.07 17.39 -6.40
CA ARG A 606 -15.62 18.79 -6.57
C ARG A 606 -15.33 19.52 -5.27
N GLY A 607 -15.85 19.03 -4.15
CA GLY A 607 -15.80 19.75 -2.89
C GLY A 607 -15.55 18.86 -1.68
N LEU A 608 -15.70 19.48 -0.52
CA LEU A 608 -15.61 18.89 0.80
C LEU A 608 -16.88 19.21 1.57
N VAL A 609 -17.21 18.38 2.55
CA VAL A 609 -18.33 18.59 3.46
C VAL A 609 -17.94 18.27 4.89
N ALA A 610 -18.54 19.00 5.83
CA ALA A 610 -18.63 18.58 7.22
C ALA A 610 -20.09 18.26 7.57
N ILE A 611 -20.30 17.10 8.17
CA ILE A 611 -21.61 16.62 8.59
C ILE A 611 -21.58 16.35 10.09
N ASP A 612 -22.62 16.79 10.80
CA ASP A 612 -22.83 16.42 12.18
C ASP A 612 -23.07 14.90 12.30
N GLY A 613 -22.22 14.21 13.05
CA GLY A 613 -22.20 12.74 13.12
C GLY A 613 -23.45 12.14 13.74
N GLY A 614 -24.15 12.88 14.61
CA GLY A 614 -25.40 12.43 15.24
C GLY A 614 -26.64 12.64 14.36
N SER A 615 -26.79 13.85 13.81
CA SER A 615 -28.01 14.26 13.08
C SER A 615 -27.95 14.11 11.56
N GLY A 616 -26.75 14.02 10.99
CA GLY A 616 -26.56 14.03 9.54
C GLY A 616 -26.80 15.39 8.90
N ARG A 617 -26.88 16.47 9.69
CA ARG A 617 -27.00 17.83 9.17
C ARG A 617 -25.67 18.26 8.56
N ILE A 618 -25.70 18.76 7.33
CA ILE A 618 -24.54 19.43 6.72
C ILE A 618 -24.27 20.70 7.52
N LEU A 619 -23.08 20.80 8.09
CA LEU A 619 -22.62 21.97 8.82
C LEU A 619 -22.08 23.03 7.86
N TRP A 620 -21.28 22.59 6.89
CA TRP A 620 -20.79 23.40 5.77
C TRP A 620 -20.40 22.49 4.59
N SER A 621 -20.30 23.09 3.41
CA SER A 621 -19.86 22.45 2.16
C SER A 621 -19.08 23.45 1.32
N THR A 622 -18.03 23.00 0.63
CA THR A 622 -17.27 23.85 -0.30
C THR A 622 -17.81 23.84 -1.73
N ASP A 623 -18.90 23.10 -2.00
CA ASP A 623 -19.47 22.96 -3.35
C ASP A 623 -19.90 24.31 -3.97
N ASP A 624 -20.33 25.25 -3.12
CA ASP A 624 -20.72 26.62 -3.51
C ASP A 624 -19.66 27.69 -3.21
N ASP A 625 -18.48 27.30 -2.71
CA ASP A 625 -17.43 28.25 -2.34
C ASP A 625 -16.64 28.71 -3.57
N ARG A 626 -16.68 30.02 -3.84
CA ARG A 626 -15.91 30.65 -4.92
C ARG A 626 -14.40 30.48 -4.78
N ALA A 627 -13.87 30.47 -3.55
CA ALA A 627 -12.45 30.23 -3.31
C ALA A 627 -12.04 28.79 -3.67
N TRP A 628 -13.02 27.88 -3.73
CA TRP A 628 -12.83 26.46 -4.05
C TRP A 628 -13.24 26.10 -5.49
N ALA A 629 -13.82 27.03 -6.26
CA ALA A 629 -14.48 26.74 -7.54
C ALA A 629 -13.56 26.11 -8.61
N GLU A 630 -12.27 26.44 -8.59
CA GLU A 630 -11.24 25.92 -9.51
C GLU A 630 -10.31 24.89 -8.84
N THR A 631 -10.62 24.47 -7.61
CA THR A 631 -9.80 23.60 -6.78
C THR A 631 -10.51 22.27 -6.56
N TRP A 632 -9.80 21.17 -6.81
CA TRP A 632 -10.36 19.82 -6.79
C TRP A 632 -9.68 19.00 -5.70
N PRO A 633 -10.42 18.44 -4.73
CA PRO A 633 -9.85 17.61 -3.68
C PRO A 633 -9.48 16.22 -4.23
N VAL A 634 -8.20 15.88 -4.13
CA VAL A 634 -7.64 14.63 -4.65
C VAL A 634 -7.17 13.66 -3.58
N SER A 635 -7.21 14.04 -2.31
CA SER A 635 -7.09 13.12 -1.17
C SER A 635 -8.38 13.09 -0.37
N ASP A 636 -8.57 12.03 0.41
CA ASP A 636 -9.45 12.10 1.57
C ASP A 636 -8.97 13.17 2.56
N PRO A 637 -9.88 13.85 3.29
CA PRO A 637 -9.50 14.87 4.26
C PRO A 637 -8.85 14.23 5.49
N ALA A 638 -7.85 14.88 6.06
CA ALA A 638 -7.27 14.54 7.36
C ALA A 638 -7.62 15.62 8.39
N ALA A 639 -8.25 15.23 9.50
CA ALA A 639 -8.65 16.14 10.56
C ALA A 639 -7.66 16.09 11.73
N ALA A 640 -7.12 17.25 12.13
CA ALA A 640 -6.24 17.38 13.30
C ALA A 640 -6.29 18.82 13.83
N ASP A 641 -6.24 19.00 15.16
CA ASP A 641 -6.11 20.30 15.82
C ASP A 641 -7.10 21.38 15.33
N GLY A 642 -8.37 20.99 15.11
CA GLY A 642 -9.42 21.90 14.62
C GLY A 642 -9.30 22.27 13.13
N ARG A 643 -8.45 21.58 12.37
CA ARG A 643 -8.18 21.85 10.96
C ARG A 643 -8.40 20.62 10.09
N LEU A 644 -8.60 20.86 8.79
CA LEU A 644 -8.70 19.85 7.75
C LEU A 644 -7.63 20.06 6.69
N TYR A 645 -6.88 19.00 6.41
CA TYR A 645 -5.80 18.99 5.43
C TYR A 645 -6.17 18.09 4.25
N VAL A 646 -5.94 18.60 3.04
CA VAL A 646 -6.32 17.91 1.81
C VAL A 646 -5.33 18.24 0.69
N LEU A 647 -4.97 17.24 -0.11
CA LEU A 647 -4.30 17.47 -1.38
C LEU A 647 -5.32 17.95 -2.40
N THR A 648 -4.94 18.99 -3.14
CA THR A 648 -5.78 19.63 -4.13
C THR A 648 -5.07 19.72 -5.47
N MET A 649 -5.86 19.74 -6.53
CA MET A 649 -5.39 20.05 -7.87
C MET A 649 -6.16 21.24 -8.42
N GLN A 650 -5.46 22.06 -9.19
CA GLN A 650 -6.07 23.21 -9.86
C GLN A 650 -6.60 22.81 -11.23
N GLU A 651 -7.80 23.24 -11.57
CA GLU A 651 -8.45 23.01 -12.86
C GLU A 651 -7.84 23.92 -13.94
N LYS A 652 -6.56 23.68 -14.31
CA LYS A 652 -5.90 24.37 -15.43
C LYS A 652 -5.75 23.43 -16.63
N PHE A 653 -6.22 23.87 -17.80
CA PHE A 653 -6.16 23.10 -19.04
C PHE A 653 -4.72 22.94 -19.53
N GLY A 654 -4.16 21.73 -19.46
CA GLY A 654 -2.84 21.44 -20.01
C GLY A 654 -2.29 20.06 -19.61
N PRO A 655 -1.12 19.67 -20.12
CA PRO A 655 -0.41 18.46 -19.69
C PRO A 655 0.20 18.60 -18.28
N MET A 656 0.16 19.81 -17.70
CA MET A 656 0.71 20.13 -16.41
C MET A 656 -0.37 20.02 -15.33
N MET A 657 -0.05 19.30 -14.27
CA MET A 657 -0.94 18.98 -13.16
C MET A 657 -0.39 19.60 -11.87
N PRO A 658 -0.78 20.84 -11.51
CA PRO A 658 -0.33 21.48 -10.28
C PRO A 658 -1.03 20.84 -9.09
N ILE A 659 -0.24 20.34 -8.14
CA ILE A 659 -0.73 19.80 -6.88
C ILE A 659 -0.37 20.75 -5.74
N ALA A 660 -1.31 20.99 -4.84
CA ALA A 660 -1.17 21.85 -3.69
C ALA A 660 -1.70 21.16 -2.43
N LEU A 661 -1.18 21.55 -1.28
CA LEU A 661 -1.77 21.21 0.02
C LEU A 661 -2.66 22.36 0.47
N ALA A 662 -3.91 22.07 0.83
CA ALA A 662 -4.83 23.06 1.38
C ALA A 662 -5.18 22.72 2.83
N CYS A 663 -5.37 23.76 3.63
CA CYS A 663 -5.84 23.67 5.01
C CYS A 663 -7.10 24.50 5.17
N LEU A 664 -8.15 23.89 5.73
CA LEU A 664 -9.41 24.54 6.04
C LEU A 664 -9.66 24.49 7.54
N ASP A 665 -10.42 25.45 8.05
CA ASP A 665 -10.96 25.38 9.40
C ASP A 665 -12.02 24.28 9.49
N ALA A 666 -11.91 23.38 10.47
CA ALA A 666 -12.82 22.24 10.59
C ALA A 666 -14.21 22.64 11.11
N GLU A 667 -14.38 23.84 11.64
CA GLU A 667 -15.64 24.36 12.18
C GLU A 667 -16.52 24.97 11.10
N ASP A 668 -15.97 25.81 10.23
CA ASP A 668 -16.75 26.58 9.25
C ASP A 668 -16.37 26.30 7.79
N GLY A 669 -15.30 25.53 7.53
CA GLY A 669 -14.86 25.18 6.19
C GLY A 669 -14.10 26.29 5.47
N ARG A 670 -13.73 27.38 6.16
CA ARG A 670 -12.97 28.48 5.57
C ARG A 670 -11.55 28.03 5.19
N LEU A 671 -11.12 28.34 3.97
CA LEU A 671 -9.73 28.14 3.54
C LEU A 671 -8.79 29.02 4.38
N LEU A 672 -7.89 28.39 5.13
CA LEU A 672 -6.88 29.07 5.95
C LEU A 672 -5.61 29.36 5.15
N TRP A 673 -5.14 28.38 4.37
CA TRP A 673 -4.01 28.53 3.46
C TRP A 673 -4.02 27.43 2.40
N GLN A 674 -3.30 27.68 1.30
CA GLN A 674 -3.07 26.72 0.22
C GLN A 674 -1.66 26.92 -0.35
N HIS A 675 -0.84 25.87 -0.33
CA HIS A 675 0.55 25.90 -0.77
C HIS A 675 0.79 24.97 -1.96
N PRO A 676 1.27 25.49 -3.12
CA PRO A 676 1.71 24.65 -4.22
C PRO A 676 2.88 23.76 -3.81
N LEU A 677 2.79 22.46 -4.04
CA LEU A 677 3.87 21.52 -3.73
C LEU A 677 4.73 21.21 -4.96
N GLY A 678 4.12 21.21 -6.14
CA GLY A 678 4.79 20.90 -7.38
C GLY A 678 3.83 20.77 -8.54
N THR A 679 4.39 20.58 -9.72
CA THR A 679 3.64 20.33 -10.95
C THR A 679 4.18 19.07 -11.61
N HIS A 680 3.27 18.15 -11.92
CA HIS A 680 3.61 16.96 -12.69
C HIS A 680 3.30 17.20 -14.17
N SER A 681 4.27 16.90 -15.05
CA SER A 681 4.05 16.92 -16.50
C SER A 681 3.62 15.52 -16.93
N LEU A 682 2.38 15.39 -17.38
CA LEU A 682 1.94 14.16 -18.02
C LEU A 682 2.71 14.00 -19.32
N ALA A 683 3.46 12.90 -19.44
CA ALA A 683 4.21 12.65 -20.65
C ALA A 683 3.22 12.42 -21.80
N ALA A 684 3.02 13.44 -22.64
CA ALA A 684 2.49 13.25 -23.99
C ALA A 684 3.58 12.55 -24.82
N THR A 685 3.90 11.30 -24.50
CA THR A 685 4.81 10.51 -25.32
C THR A 685 4.14 10.28 -26.67
N ARG A 686 4.52 11.10 -27.65
CA ARG A 686 4.40 10.79 -29.08
C ARG A 686 5.29 9.58 -29.35
N VAL A 687 4.81 8.40 -29.01
CA VAL A 687 5.36 7.16 -29.53
C VAL A 687 4.88 7.08 -30.98
N GLU A 688 5.79 7.16 -31.94
CA GLU A 688 5.51 7.00 -33.38
C GLU A 688 4.91 5.63 -33.70
N ASP A 689 5.03 4.66 -32.77
CA ASP A 689 4.47 3.33 -32.89
C ASP A 689 3.08 3.22 -32.23
N ARG A 690 2.06 2.91 -33.03
CA ARG A 690 0.63 2.98 -32.66
C ARG A 690 0.16 1.85 -31.73
N ARG A 691 1.03 0.93 -31.31
CA ARG A 691 0.58 -0.32 -30.66
C ARG A 691 0.51 -0.28 -29.13
N GLU A 692 1.26 0.57 -28.44
CA GLU A 692 1.18 0.68 -26.97
C GLU A 692 1.38 2.13 -26.52
N ARG A 693 0.28 2.84 -26.22
CA ARG A 693 0.35 4.13 -25.53
C ARG A 693 0.45 3.88 -24.03
N PRO A 694 1.49 4.34 -23.32
CA PRO A 694 1.44 4.38 -21.86
C PRO A 694 0.34 5.38 -21.46
N VAL A 695 -0.77 4.86 -20.94
CA VAL A 695 -1.71 5.67 -20.14
C VAL A 695 -1.04 5.91 -18.79
N GLU A 696 -0.79 7.16 -18.44
CA GLU A 696 -0.40 7.55 -17.08
C GLU A 696 -1.68 7.80 -16.26
N PRO A 697 -2.09 6.85 -15.39
CA PRO A 697 -3.19 7.10 -14.47
C PRO A 697 -2.79 8.19 -13.47
N VAL A 698 -3.72 9.09 -13.16
CA VAL A 698 -3.54 10.02 -12.04
C VAL A 698 -4.30 9.47 -10.85
N HIS A 699 -3.56 9.09 -9.82
CA HIS A 699 -4.09 8.35 -8.68
C HIS A 699 -4.53 9.29 -7.56
N TYR A 700 -5.76 9.13 -7.07
CA TYR A 700 -6.35 10.00 -6.04
C TYR A 700 -6.95 9.18 -4.90
N GLY A 701 -7.10 9.75 -3.70
CA GLY A 701 -7.89 9.19 -2.60
C GLY A 701 -7.16 9.01 -1.29
N ASN A 702 -5.84 8.82 -1.28
CA ASN A 702 -5.12 8.58 -0.02
C ASN A 702 -4.99 9.88 0.80
N ALA A 703 -5.52 9.90 2.03
CA ALA A 703 -5.39 11.05 2.93
C ALA A 703 -3.92 11.38 3.25
N VAL A 704 -3.65 12.66 3.55
CA VAL A 704 -2.39 13.07 4.19
C VAL A 704 -2.34 12.57 5.64
N THR A 705 -1.17 12.57 6.26
CA THR A 705 -1.02 12.24 7.69
C THR A 705 -0.52 13.44 8.45
N VAL A 706 -1.23 13.79 9.53
CA VAL A 706 -0.82 14.87 10.44
C VAL A 706 -0.24 14.26 11.69
N SER A 707 1.01 14.60 12.02
CA SER A 707 1.69 14.08 13.21
C SER A 707 2.71 15.11 13.71
N GLY A 708 2.71 15.39 15.02
CA GLY A 708 3.65 16.32 15.63
C GLY A 708 3.63 17.73 15.04
N GLY A 709 2.44 18.21 14.60
CA GLY A 709 2.31 19.53 13.96
C GLY A 709 2.92 19.61 12.55
N ALA A 710 3.20 18.48 11.89
CA ALA A 710 3.61 18.40 10.50
C ALA A 710 2.59 17.60 9.68
N VAL A 711 2.45 17.93 8.40
CA VAL A 711 1.62 17.24 7.41
C VAL A 711 2.52 16.49 6.43
N TYR A 712 2.35 15.18 6.36
CA TYR A 712 3.05 14.30 5.43
C TYR A 712 2.10 13.93 4.29
N ALA A 713 2.51 14.22 3.06
CA ALA A 713 1.71 14.00 1.87
C ALA A 713 2.45 13.11 0.86
N VAL A 714 1.85 11.96 0.54
CA VAL A 714 2.25 11.14 -0.60
C VAL A 714 1.36 11.53 -1.77
N THR A 715 1.94 12.15 -2.80
CA THR A 715 1.15 12.75 -3.89
C THR A 715 0.62 11.73 -4.89
N ASN A 716 1.21 10.54 -4.96
CA ASN A 716 1.04 9.58 -6.06
C ASN A 716 1.40 10.18 -7.43
N LEU A 717 2.31 11.16 -7.44
CA LEU A 717 2.84 11.86 -8.61
C LEU A 717 4.38 11.97 -8.56
N GLY A 718 5.04 10.96 -8.01
CA GLY A 718 6.50 10.86 -8.00
C GLY A 718 7.21 11.66 -6.90
N PHE A 719 6.52 12.17 -5.88
CA PHE A 719 7.18 12.77 -4.72
C PHE A 719 6.37 12.73 -3.42
N VAL A 720 7.07 12.88 -2.31
CA VAL A 720 6.53 13.02 -0.95
C VAL A 720 6.85 14.42 -0.43
N ALA A 721 5.93 15.03 0.29
CA ALA A 721 6.12 16.32 0.93
C ALA A 721 5.96 16.22 2.46
N ARG A 722 6.73 17.00 3.19
CA ARG A 722 6.45 17.38 4.58
C ARG A 722 6.27 18.90 4.66
N CYS A 723 5.14 19.30 5.21
CA CYS A 723 4.78 20.70 5.39
C CYS A 723 4.46 21.00 6.84
N ASP A 724 4.67 22.25 7.25
CA ASP A 724 4.22 22.76 8.53
C ASP A 724 2.69 22.82 8.58
N ALA A 725 2.07 22.26 9.61
CA ALA A 725 0.62 22.21 9.73
C ALA A 725 -0.02 23.59 9.99
N ARG A 726 0.79 24.59 10.39
CA ARG A 726 0.33 25.91 10.82
C ARG A 726 0.08 26.83 9.64
N ASP A 727 0.98 26.86 8.68
CA ASP A 727 0.96 27.75 7.52
C ASP A 727 1.20 27.04 6.17
N GLY A 728 1.58 25.77 6.15
CA GLY A 728 1.84 25.02 4.92
C GLY A 728 3.26 25.16 4.37
N MET A 729 4.18 25.81 5.11
CA MET A 729 5.58 25.95 4.71
C MET A 729 6.20 24.58 4.39
N ILE A 730 6.88 24.48 3.24
CA ILE A 730 7.50 23.24 2.78
C ILE A 730 8.84 23.05 3.50
N GLU A 731 8.90 22.04 4.37
CA GLU A 731 10.13 21.67 5.09
C GLU A 731 11.02 20.80 4.22
N TRP A 732 10.42 19.81 3.54
CA TRP A 732 11.11 19.06 2.51
C TRP A 732 10.15 18.45 1.47
N LEU A 733 10.68 18.27 0.26
CA LEU A 733 10.12 17.53 -0.86
C LEU A 733 11.12 16.45 -1.24
N SER A 734 10.65 15.22 -1.45
CA SER A 734 11.50 14.08 -1.79
C SER A 734 10.93 13.32 -2.98
N PRO A 735 11.59 13.34 -4.14
CA PRO A 735 11.14 12.58 -5.30
C PRO A 735 11.32 11.08 -5.10
N TYR A 736 10.50 10.28 -5.79
CA TYR A 736 10.67 8.84 -5.90
C TYR A 736 10.37 8.39 -7.33
N ALA A 737 11.06 7.35 -7.78
CA ALA A 737 10.87 6.75 -9.09
C ALA A 737 9.52 6.05 -9.19
N ARG A 738 8.67 6.41 -10.15
CA ARG A 738 7.38 5.73 -10.33
C ARG A 738 7.57 4.44 -11.13
N ALA A 739 6.64 3.52 -10.96
CA ALA A 739 6.57 2.27 -11.67
C ALA A 739 5.73 2.45 -12.95
N TYR A 740 6.38 2.52 -14.10
CA TYR A 740 5.71 2.51 -15.39
C TYR A 740 5.35 1.07 -15.78
N VAL A 741 4.08 0.74 -15.85
CA VAL A 741 3.68 -0.61 -16.28
C VAL A 741 3.40 -0.61 -17.78
N SER A 742 4.45 -0.78 -18.59
CA SER A 742 4.27 -1.24 -19.97
C SER A 742 3.65 -2.64 -19.95
N GLY A 743 2.54 -2.82 -20.67
CA GLY A 743 1.93 -4.14 -20.90
C GLY A 743 0.94 -4.68 -19.85
N SER A 744 0.62 -3.99 -18.74
CA SER A 744 -0.59 -4.30 -17.93
C SER A 744 -0.95 -3.20 -16.93
N HIS A 745 -1.80 -2.27 -17.34
CA HIS A 745 -2.35 -1.24 -16.46
C HIS A 745 -3.07 -1.82 -15.22
N ALA A 746 -3.60 -3.05 -15.30
CA ALA A 746 -4.36 -3.67 -14.20
C ALA A 746 -3.51 -3.89 -12.94
N ALA A 747 -2.24 -4.27 -13.10
CA ALA A 747 -1.33 -4.49 -11.98
C ALA A 747 -0.98 -3.18 -11.24
N ALA A 748 -0.78 -2.07 -11.96
CA ALA A 748 -0.60 -0.76 -11.34
C ALA A 748 -1.85 -0.30 -10.59
N MET A 749 -3.03 -0.51 -11.20
CA MET A 749 -4.30 -0.04 -10.66
C MET A 749 -4.79 -0.82 -9.44
N ARG A 750 -4.30 -2.06 -9.23
CA ARG A 750 -4.54 -2.82 -7.99
C ARG A 750 -3.93 -2.16 -6.76
N ARG A 751 -2.83 -1.42 -6.90
CA ARG A 751 -2.21 -0.73 -5.76
C ARG A 751 -3.13 0.35 -5.27
N GLN A 752 -3.72 0.11 -4.11
CA GLN A 752 -4.60 1.06 -3.46
C GLN A 752 -3.85 2.17 -2.73
N GLY A 753 -2.56 1.97 -2.49
CA GLY A 753 -1.71 2.88 -1.73
C GLY A 753 -2.18 3.06 -0.29
N ALA A 754 -1.55 3.98 0.42
CA ALA A 754 -1.95 4.32 1.79
C ALA A 754 -1.54 5.75 2.15
N SER A 755 -2.21 6.30 3.16
CA SER A 755 -1.69 7.44 3.91
C SER A 755 -0.33 7.09 4.51
N PRO A 756 0.67 8.00 4.49
CA PRO A 756 2.00 7.71 4.99
C PRO A 756 2.00 7.42 6.50
N ALA A 757 2.65 6.35 6.94
CA ALA A 757 2.74 6.03 8.36
C ALA A 757 3.97 6.69 9.00
N VAL A 758 3.80 7.40 10.12
CA VAL A 758 4.90 8.08 10.82
C VAL A 758 5.24 7.32 12.10
N ALA A 759 6.39 6.64 12.11
CA ALA A 759 6.79 5.76 13.20
C ALA A 759 8.32 5.72 13.36
N GLY A 760 8.81 5.72 14.60
CA GLY A 760 10.26 5.55 14.87
C GLY A 760 11.18 6.57 14.17
N GLY A 761 10.73 7.81 13.98
CA GLY A 761 11.49 8.83 13.22
C GLY A 761 11.54 8.57 11.71
N ARG A 762 10.65 7.72 11.20
CA ARG A 762 10.50 7.40 9.78
C ARG A 762 9.11 7.78 9.29
N VAL A 763 9.02 8.12 8.02
CA VAL A 763 7.77 8.19 7.27
C VAL A 763 7.77 7.09 6.24
N VAL A 764 6.91 6.10 6.45
CA VAL A 764 6.77 4.93 5.57
C VAL A 764 5.71 5.23 4.52
N CYS A 765 6.09 5.08 3.26
CA CYS A 765 5.33 5.47 2.10
C CYS A 765 4.97 4.25 1.25
N MET A 766 3.71 4.20 0.84
CA MET A 766 3.19 3.21 -0.11
C MET A 766 2.38 3.91 -1.22
N PRO A 767 3.05 4.62 -2.14
CA PRO A 767 2.37 5.29 -3.25
C PRO A 767 1.75 4.28 -4.22
N ARG A 768 0.68 4.66 -4.90
CA ARG A 768 0.01 3.83 -5.91
C ARG A 768 0.84 3.62 -7.17
N ASP A 769 1.60 4.65 -7.52
CA ASP A 769 2.49 4.70 -8.66
C ASP A 769 3.90 4.16 -8.33
N TYR A 770 4.09 3.46 -7.20
CA TYR A 770 5.38 2.86 -6.82
C TYR A 770 5.27 1.35 -6.66
N ALA A 771 6.27 0.60 -7.11
CA ALA A 771 6.32 -0.86 -6.97
C ALA A 771 7.10 -1.28 -5.72
N GLY A 772 6.46 -1.21 -4.55
CA GLY A 772 6.99 -1.68 -3.26
C GLY A 772 6.65 -0.75 -2.10
N VAL A 773 7.48 -0.77 -1.07
CA VAL A 773 7.39 0.12 0.11
C VAL A 773 8.74 0.78 0.33
N PHE A 774 8.75 2.03 0.77
CA PHE A 774 9.97 2.71 1.20
C PHE A 774 9.71 3.57 2.43
N ALA A 775 10.77 3.96 3.11
CA ALA A 775 10.70 4.99 4.14
C ALA A 775 11.73 6.09 3.94
N LEU A 776 11.34 7.28 4.37
CA LEU A 776 12.21 8.42 4.48
C LEU A 776 12.45 8.73 5.95
N ASP A 777 13.58 9.35 6.26
CA ASP A 777 13.77 10.01 7.54
C ASP A 777 12.73 11.12 7.70
N ALA A 778 11.97 11.09 8.80
CA ALA A 778 10.82 11.98 8.96
C ALA A 778 11.25 13.45 9.00
N ALA A 779 12.42 13.76 9.57
CA ALA A 779 12.91 15.12 9.73
C ALA A 779 13.51 15.69 8.44
N THR A 780 14.24 14.88 7.68
CA THR A 780 15.05 15.37 6.56
C THR A 780 14.54 14.97 5.17
N GLY A 781 13.59 14.03 5.09
CA GLY A 781 13.11 13.47 3.82
C GLY A 781 14.13 12.57 3.11
N ARG A 782 15.30 12.31 3.70
CA ARG A 782 16.31 11.44 3.09
C ARG A 782 15.82 9.99 3.03
N PRO A 783 16.08 9.24 1.94
CA PRO A 783 15.78 7.81 1.89
C PRO A 783 16.44 7.06 3.06
N ALA A 784 15.64 6.35 3.85
CA ALA A 784 16.12 5.57 4.98
C ALA A 784 16.28 4.08 4.60
N TRP A 785 15.23 3.51 3.99
CA TRP A 785 15.24 2.14 3.48
C TRP A 785 14.22 1.98 2.35
N GLN A 786 14.39 0.92 1.56
CA GLN A 786 13.43 0.51 0.53
C GLN A 786 13.28 -1.00 0.59
N VAL A 787 12.06 -1.47 0.35
CA VAL A 787 11.73 -2.88 0.12
C VAL A 787 11.15 -2.96 -1.30
N PRO A 788 12.01 -3.04 -2.32
CA PRO A 788 11.58 -3.14 -3.70
C PRO A 788 10.69 -4.36 -3.90
N LEU A 789 9.65 -4.24 -4.73
CA LEU A 789 8.78 -5.35 -5.11
C LEU A 789 7.95 -5.95 -3.96
N ALA A 790 7.96 -5.35 -2.76
CA ALA A 790 7.04 -5.73 -1.69
C ALA A 790 5.60 -5.80 -2.25
N PRO A 791 4.79 -6.79 -1.83
CA PRO A 791 3.42 -6.98 -2.31
C PRO A 791 2.50 -5.93 -1.68
N ALA A 792 2.70 -4.68 -2.10
CA ALA A 792 2.20 -3.46 -1.49
C ALA A 792 0.94 -2.98 -2.23
N GLU A 793 -0.11 -3.82 -2.24
CA GLU A 793 -1.39 -3.44 -2.84
C GLU A 793 -2.19 -2.56 -1.86
N GLU A 794 -2.33 -2.99 -0.61
CA GLU A 794 -3.11 -2.31 0.42
C GLU A 794 -2.34 -2.31 1.75
N ALA A 795 -2.32 -1.18 2.47
CA ALA A 795 -1.84 -1.17 3.84
C ALA A 795 -2.96 -1.68 4.75
N VAL A 796 -2.69 -2.66 5.60
CA VAL A 796 -3.61 -3.05 6.68
C VAL A 796 -3.53 -2.02 7.81
N GLY A 797 -2.33 -1.50 8.05
CA GLY A 797 -2.04 -0.48 9.08
C GLY A 797 -0.91 -0.92 9.99
N MET A 798 -0.64 -0.13 11.02
CA MET A 798 0.29 -0.52 12.07
C MET A 798 -0.41 -1.40 13.10
N ALA A 799 0.19 -2.54 13.45
CA ALA A 799 -0.30 -3.46 14.47
C ALA A 799 0.90 -3.98 15.29
N ALA A 800 0.82 -3.88 16.62
CA ALA A 800 1.90 -4.27 17.54
C ALA A 800 3.31 -3.74 17.15
N GLY A 801 3.39 -2.52 16.60
CA GLY A 801 4.66 -1.90 16.17
C GLY A 801 5.14 -2.31 14.78
N ALA A 802 4.48 -3.25 14.11
CA ALA A 802 4.78 -3.66 12.73
C ALA A 802 3.86 -2.96 11.72
N LEU A 803 4.38 -2.65 10.53
CA LEU A 803 3.57 -2.27 9.37
C LEU A 803 3.09 -3.53 8.66
N VAL A 804 1.77 -3.75 8.64
CA VAL A 804 1.19 -4.89 7.91
C VAL A 804 0.66 -4.42 6.56
N ILE A 805 1.08 -5.11 5.50
CA ILE A 805 0.64 -4.88 4.12
C ILE A 805 0.03 -6.15 3.52
N LYS A 806 -0.85 -5.96 2.55
CA LYS A 806 -1.51 -6.99 1.76
C LYS A 806 -1.16 -6.81 0.29
N GLY A 807 -0.92 -7.92 -0.39
CA GLY A 807 -0.86 -7.99 -1.86
C GLY A 807 -0.63 -9.42 -2.32
N GLU A 808 -0.87 -9.74 -3.59
CA GLU A 808 -0.58 -11.05 -4.19
C GLU A 808 -1.09 -12.26 -3.37
N GLY A 809 -2.27 -12.13 -2.73
CA GLY A 809 -2.86 -13.19 -1.92
C GLY A 809 -2.10 -13.52 -0.64
N ARG A 810 -1.37 -12.57 -0.06
CA ARG A 810 -0.63 -12.73 1.19
C ARG A 810 -0.67 -11.49 2.07
N LEU A 811 -0.20 -11.67 3.30
CA LEU A 811 0.05 -10.63 4.28
C LEU A 811 1.54 -10.63 4.62
N VAL A 812 2.14 -9.44 4.67
CA VAL A 812 3.54 -9.25 5.05
C VAL A 812 3.59 -8.20 6.14
N ALA A 813 4.33 -8.49 7.22
CA ALA A 813 4.69 -7.49 8.22
C ALA A 813 6.13 -7.04 8.04
N LEU A 814 6.31 -5.72 8.07
CA LEU A 814 7.59 -5.05 8.00
C LEU A 814 7.85 -4.30 9.30
N ASP A 815 9.10 -4.28 9.75
CA ASP A 815 9.54 -3.33 10.74
C ASP A 815 9.56 -1.92 10.12
N PRO A 816 8.79 -0.94 10.63
CA PRO A 816 8.77 0.42 10.09
C PRO A 816 10.13 1.13 10.19
N ALA A 817 10.99 0.76 11.14
CA ALA A 817 12.27 1.43 11.35
C ALA A 817 13.32 1.02 10.31
N SER A 818 13.32 -0.26 9.90
CA SER A 818 14.35 -0.87 9.05
C SER A 818 13.85 -1.37 7.69
N GLY A 819 12.55 -1.60 7.53
CA GLY A 819 11.96 -2.28 6.36
C GLY A 819 12.18 -3.79 6.36
N SER A 820 12.76 -4.37 7.41
CA SER A 820 12.98 -5.81 7.48
C SER A 820 11.66 -6.58 7.58
N VAL A 821 11.58 -7.73 6.91
CA VAL A 821 10.40 -8.60 6.96
C VAL A 821 10.36 -9.31 8.31
N LEU A 822 9.33 -9.02 9.10
CA LEU A 822 9.09 -9.69 10.38
C LEU A 822 8.41 -11.04 10.16
N TRP A 823 7.42 -11.08 9.27
CA TRP A 823 6.77 -12.31 8.82
C TRP A 823 6.11 -12.14 7.44
N ASP A 824 5.99 -13.25 6.71
CA ASP A 824 5.26 -13.37 5.44
C ASP A 824 4.29 -14.57 5.55
N ARG A 825 3.02 -14.33 5.20
CA ARG A 825 1.92 -15.30 5.31
C ARG A 825 1.10 -15.34 4.04
N ALA A 826 1.18 -16.46 3.32
CA ALA A 826 0.27 -16.74 2.23
C ALA A 826 -1.17 -16.94 2.72
N ALA A 827 -2.13 -16.39 1.98
CA ALA A 827 -3.55 -16.60 2.15
C ALA A 827 -4.09 -17.37 0.92
N PRO A 828 -3.87 -18.70 0.84
CA PRO A 828 -4.15 -19.50 -0.37
C PRO A 828 -5.64 -19.53 -0.75
N GLU A 829 -6.55 -19.24 0.18
CA GLU A 829 -7.99 -19.13 -0.07
C GLU A 829 -8.39 -17.78 -0.70
N GLY A 830 -7.44 -16.86 -0.85
CA GLY A 830 -7.68 -15.47 -1.23
C GLY A 830 -8.33 -14.66 -0.10
N LEU A 831 -8.05 -13.35 -0.08
CA LEU A 831 -8.67 -12.40 0.84
C LEU A 831 -9.90 -11.77 0.18
N SER A 832 -11.05 -11.81 0.85
CA SER A 832 -12.31 -11.28 0.33
C SER A 832 -12.53 -9.79 0.65
N ALA A 833 -11.77 -9.24 1.60
CA ALA A 833 -11.82 -7.84 2.00
C ALA A 833 -10.43 -7.34 2.42
N ARG A 834 -10.29 -6.03 2.60
CA ARG A 834 -9.11 -5.43 3.26
C ARG A 834 -9.07 -5.88 4.72
N PRO A 835 -7.99 -6.54 5.19
CA PRO A 835 -7.83 -6.88 6.59
C PRO A 835 -7.76 -5.63 7.47
N VAL A 836 -8.02 -5.80 8.76
CA VAL A 836 -8.03 -4.73 9.75
C VAL A 836 -7.02 -5.01 10.85
N ALA A 837 -6.19 -4.02 11.16
CA ALA A 837 -5.40 -3.99 12.38
C ALA A 837 -6.33 -3.71 13.57
N ALA A 838 -6.31 -4.59 14.57
CA ALA A 838 -7.18 -4.50 15.74
C ALA A 838 -6.37 -4.83 17.01
N GLY A 839 -5.70 -3.81 17.56
CA GLY A 839 -4.80 -3.98 18.69
C GLY A 839 -3.54 -4.76 18.32
N ASN A 840 -3.33 -5.89 19.01
CA ASN A 840 -2.23 -6.81 18.74
C ASN A 840 -2.56 -7.89 17.69
N PHE A 841 -3.71 -7.79 17.05
CA PHE A 841 -4.15 -8.76 16.05
C PHE A 841 -4.41 -8.11 14.69
N VAL A 842 -4.31 -8.93 13.65
CA VAL A 842 -4.80 -8.62 12.31
C VAL A 842 -5.99 -9.54 12.04
N VAL A 843 -7.13 -8.97 11.67
CA VAL A 843 -8.32 -9.73 11.30
C VAL A 843 -8.49 -9.70 9.79
N ALA A 844 -8.55 -10.88 9.19
CA ALA A 844 -8.65 -11.07 7.75
C ALA A 844 -9.87 -11.92 7.39
N SER A 845 -10.59 -11.53 6.35
CA SER A 845 -11.67 -12.34 5.76
C SER A 845 -11.15 -13.04 4.51
N THR A 846 -11.22 -14.36 4.47
CA THR A 846 -10.97 -15.16 3.27
C THR A 846 -12.27 -15.46 2.53
N THR A 847 -12.22 -16.18 1.42
CA THR A 847 -13.44 -16.67 0.74
C THR A 847 -14.25 -17.66 1.59
N ARG A 848 -13.65 -18.33 2.57
CA ARG A 848 -14.31 -19.41 3.36
C ARG A 848 -14.47 -19.12 4.84
N ARG A 849 -13.57 -18.33 5.42
CA ARG A 849 -13.47 -18.13 6.87
C ARG A 849 -12.92 -16.75 7.24
N LEU A 850 -13.12 -16.38 8.49
CA LEU A 850 -12.44 -15.29 9.17
C LEU A 850 -11.23 -15.83 9.90
N LEU A 851 -10.13 -15.08 9.86
CA LEU A 851 -8.88 -15.39 10.52
C LEU A 851 -8.53 -14.25 11.48
N ARG A 852 -8.08 -14.61 12.68
CA ARG A 852 -7.42 -13.70 13.62
C ARG A 852 -5.97 -14.10 13.74
N LEU A 853 -5.09 -13.23 13.28
CA LEU A 853 -3.65 -13.44 13.28
C LEU A 853 -3.02 -12.61 14.39
N ASP A 854 -2.04 -13.18 15.09
CA ASP A 854 -1.15 -12.39 15.95
C ASP A 854 -0.33 -11.43 15.08
N ALA A 855 -0.32 -10.14 15.42
CA ALA A 855 0.35 -9.13 14.60
C ALA A 855 1.88 -9.20 14.70
N VAL A 856 2.44 -9.80 15.76
CA VAL A 856 3.88 -9.90 15.98
C VAL A 856 4.47 -11.09 15.24
N SER A 857 3.80 -12.25 15.27
CA SER A 857 4.29 -13.50 14.67
C SER A 857 3.63 -13.87 13.34
N GLY A 858 2.47 -13.27 13.03
CA GLY A 858 1.64 -13.65 11.90
C GLY A 858 0.99 -15.03 12.04
N GLU A 859 1.00 -15.64 13.23
CA GLU A 859 0.35 -16.94 13.46
C GLU A 859 -1.17 -16.79 13.52
N ILE A 860 -1.90 -17.75 12.94
CA ILE A 860 -3.35 -17.81 13.04
C ILE A 860 -3.70 -18.31 14.44
N VAL A 861 -4.23 -17.41 15.28
CA VAL A 861 -4.61 -17.71 16.67
C VAL A 861 -6.05 -18.21 16.75
N GLU A 862 -6.91 -17.79 15.82
CA GLU A 862 -8.29 -18.21 15.75
C GLU A 862 -8.78 -18.21 14.29
N GLU A 863 -9.61 -19.18 13.95
CA GLU A 863 -10.31 -19.25 12.68
C GLU A 863 -11.78 -19.59 12.89
N LYS A 864 -12.63 -19.02 12.05
CA LYS A 864 -14.08 -19.22 12.14
C LYS A 864 -14.69 -19.26 10.73
N PRO A 865 -15.49 -20.27 10.37
CA PRO A 865 -16.16 -20.29 9.08
C PRO A 865 -17.10 -19.10 8.96
N HIS A 866 -17.34 -18.66 7.73
CA HIS A 866 -18.41 -17.69 7.50
C HIS A 866 -19.76 -18.30 7.91
N GLY A 867 -20.60 -17.49 8.56
CA GLY A 867 -21.99 -17.86 8.81
C GLY A 867 -22.83 -17.82 7.53
N ALA A 868 -24.15 -17.90 7.66
CA ALA A 868 -25.09 -17.85 6.53
C ALA A 868 -24.95 -16.60 5.62
N ALA A 869 -24.33 -15.53 6.12
CA ALA A 869 -24.08 -14.29 5.39
C ALA A 869 -22.95 -14.39 4.33
N GLY A 870 -22.07 -15.39 4.42
CA GLY A 870 -20.93 -15.55 3.52
C GLY A 870 -19.76 -14.59 3.81
N PRO A 871 -18.80 -14.47 2.88
CA PRO A 871 -17.59 -13.68 3.08
C PRO A 871 -17.87 -12.18 3.20
N LEU A 872 -17.09 -11.52 4.05
CA LEU A 872 -17.14 -10.06 4.18
C LEU A 872 -16.45 -9.39 2.99
N MET A 873 -17.05 -8.31 2.50
CA MET A 873 -16.53 -7.45 1.44
C MET A 873 -15.81 -6.22 2.00
N ALA A 874 -16.17 -5.81 3.22
CA ALA A 874 -15.47 -4.79 4.00
C ALA A 874 -15.68 -5.07 5.50
N LEU A 875 -14.72 -4.71 6.34
CA LEU A 875 -14.80 -4.87 7.78
C LEU A 875 -14.08 -3.74 8.52
N ALA A 876 -14.49 -3.50 9.77
CA ALA A 876 -13.83 -2.63 10.73
C ALA A 876 -13.90 -3.26 12.13
N ALA A 877 -12.97 -2.89 13.02
CA ALA A 877 -12.99 -3.33 14.41
C ALA A 877 -13.80 -2.35 15.27
N ARG A 878 -14.69 -2.86 16.13
CA ARG A 878 -15.57 -2.07 17.00
C ARG A 878 -15.76 -2.79 18.34
N ASP A 879 -15.57 -2.09 19.46
CA ASP A 879 -15.96 -2.54 20.81
C ASP A 879 -15.54 -4.00 21.17
N GLY A 880 -14.37 -4.46 20.69
CA GLY A 880 -13.89 -5.83 20.90
C GLY A 880 -14.49 -6.90 19.98
N GLY A 881 -15.23 -6.50 18.95
CA GLY A 881 -15.74 -7.35 17.87
C GLY A 881 -15.44 -6.76 16.47
N ILE A 882 -16.08 -7.35 15.46
CA ILE A 882 -15.93 -6.95 14.06
C ILE A 882 -17.28 -6.50 13.52
N VAL A 883 -17.30 -5.36 12.85
CA VAL A 883 -18.44 -4.94 12.03
C VAL A 883 -18.11 -5.19 10.57
N GLY A 884 -19.07 -5.71 9.81
CA GLY A 884 -18.83 -6.16 8.44
C GLY A 884 -19.95 -5.86 7.47
N LEU A 885 -19.59 -5.72 6.20
CA LEU A 885 -20.48 -5.69 5.05
C LEU A 885 -20.34 -6.99 4.26
N CYS A 886 -21.46 -7.60 3.86
CA CYS A 886 -21.48 -8.81 3.03
C CYS A 886 -22.38 -8.61 1.80
N GLY A 887 -22.31 -9.50 0.80
CA GLY A 887 -23.12 -9.39 -0.43
C GLY A 887 -24.63 -9.36 -0.17
N SER A 888 -25.10 -10.03 0.89
CA SER A 888 -26.51 -10.02 1.32
C SER A 888 -26.91 -8.78 2.15
N SER A 889 -25.96 -7.94 2.54
CA SER A 889 -26.21 -6.65 3.20
C SER A 889 -26.82 -5.61 2.28
N ALA A 890 -26.69 -5.77 0.94
CA ALA A 890 -27.35 -4.95 -0.06
C ALA A 890 -28.71 -5.59 -0.40
N ALA A 891 -29.77 -5.26 0.35
CA ALA A 891 -31.09 -5.82 0.08
C ALA A 891 -31.68 -5.20 -1.21
N ALA A 892 -32.18 -6.05 -2.12
CA ALA A 892 -33.11 -5.62 -3.18
C ALA A 892 -34.40 -5.08 -2.54
N PRO A 893 -35.06 -4.08 -3.14
CA PRO A 893 -36.26 -3.47 -2.55
C PRO A 893 -37.36 -4.52 -2.40
N ALA A 894 -37.95 -4.62 -1.21
CA ALA A 894 -39.29 -5.17 -1.08
C ALA A 894 -40.26 -4.20 -1.79
N PRO A 895 -41.19 -4.69 -2.63
CA PRO A 895 -42.20 -3.81 -3.23
C PRO A 895 -42.97 -3.11 -2.12
N ALA A 896 -43.16 -1.80 -2.25
CA ALA A 896 -43.97 -1.03 -1.32
C ALA A 896 -45.35 -1.71 -1.18
N PRO A 897 -45.90 -1.89 0.03
CA PRO A 897 -47.26 -2.36 0.18
C PRO A 897 -48.18 -1.39 -0.56
N ALA A 898 -48.98 -1.92 -1.49
CA ALA A 898 -49.95 -1.13 -2.23
C ALA A 898 -50.81 -0.33 -1.23
N PRO A 899 -51.05 0.97 -1.47
CA PRO A 899 -51.95 1.73 -0.61
C PRO A 899 -53.31 1.03 -0.59
N ALA A 900 -53.82 0.77 0.61
CA ALA A 900 -55.15 0.20 0.79
C ALA A 900 -56.16 1.05 0.02
N PRO A 901 -57.06 0.47 -0.78
CA PRO A 901 -58.04 1.24 -1.53
C PRO A 901 -58.92 2.01 -0.54
N ALA A 902 -58.96 3.33 -0.72
CA ALA A 902 -59.87 4.20 0.02
C ALA A 902 -61.30 3.70 -0.18
N SER A 903 -62.00 3.43 0.93
CA SER A 903 -63.42 3.11 0.95
C SER A 903 -64.23 4.32 0.45
N GLY A 904 -64.40 4.41 -0.87
CA GLY A 904 -65.25 5.38 -1.54
C GLY A 904 -66.53 4.72 -2.04
N THR A 905 -67.65 5.12 -1.45
CA THR A 905 -69.01 4.78 -1.84
C THR A 905 -69.29 5.03 -3.33
N ALA A 906 -69.88 4.03 -3.99
CA ALA A 906 -70.33 4.11 -5.38
C ALA A 906 -71.52 5.08 -5.57
N PRO A 907 -71.62 5.70 -6.75
CA PRO A 907 -72.89 5.87 -7.42
C PRO A 907 -72.93 5.20 -8.82
N ALA A 908 -74.15 4.86 -9.22
CA ALA A 908 -74.55 3.99 -10.32
C ALA A 908 -74.44 4.64 -11.73
N PRO A 909 -74.63 3.87 -12.84
CA PRO A 909 -74.04 4.15 -14.15
C PRO A 909 -74.94 4.98 -15.08
N GLY A 910 -74.30 5.67 -16.05
CA GLY A 910 -75.00 6.41 -17.10
C GLY A 910 -74.16 6.60 -18.37
N ALA A 911 -74.50 5.77 -19.36
CA ALA A 911 -74.49 5.99 -20.82
C ALA A 911 -73.24 6.51 -21.58
N ALA A 912 -72.94 5.77 -22.65
CA ALA A 912 -71.89 5.97 -23.63
C ALA A 912 -72.16 7.13 -24.63
N ALA A 913 -71.08 7.74 -25.12
CA ALA A 913 -70.94 8.33 -26.46
C ALA A 913 -69.43 8.50 -26.75
N ALA A 914 -68.86 7.67 -27.61
CA ALA A 914 -68.57 7.96 -29.03
C ALA A 914 -67.31 8.83 -29.23
N ALA A 915 -66.26 8.18 -29.75
CA ALA A 915 -65.04 8.81 -30.25
C ALA A 915 -65.31 9.55 -31.58
N PRO A 916 -64.42 10.49 -31.95
CA PRO A 916 -63.94 10.49 -33.33
C PRO A 916 -62.41 10.54 -33.44
N ALA A 917 -61.98 9.96 -34.57
CA ALA A 917 -60.65 9.74 -35.08
C ALA A 917 -59.98 11.04 -35.61
N PRO A 918 -58.69 10.99 -36.03
CA PRO A 918 -57.76 12.13 -36.05
C PRO A 918 -57.73 12.86 -37.39
N ALA A 919 -57.18 14.08 -37.40
CA ALA A 919 -56.78 14.77 -38.62
C ALA A 919 -55.37 15.35 -38.48
N ALA A 920 -54.50 14.90 -39.40
CA ALA A 920 -53.26 15.55 -39.77
C ALA A 920 -53.54 16.79 -40.65
N GLY A 921 -52.66 17.78 -40.63
CA GLY A 921 -52.69 18.88 -41.60
C GLY A 921 -51.84 20.08 -41.20
N SER A 922 -50.74 20.25 -41.92
CA SER A 922 -49.74 21.31 -41.85
C SER A 922 -50.23 22.70 -42.28
N SER A 923 -49.71 23.75 -41.64
CA SER A 923 -49.06 24.89 -42.30
C SER A 923 -48.02 25.53 -41.39
#